data_AF-A0A1I7UGM7-F1
#
_entry.id   AF-A0A1I7UGM7-F1
#
_cell.length_a   1.000
_cell.length_b   1.000
_cell.length_c   1.000
_cell.angle_alpha   90.00
_cell.angle_beta   90.00
_cell.angle_gamma   90.00
#
_symmetry.space_group_name_H-M   'P 1'
#
loop_
_entity.id
_entity.type
_entity.pdbx_description
1 polymer ?
#
loop_
_entity_poly.entity_id
_entity_poly.type
_entity_poly.pdbx_seq_one_letter_code
_entity_poly.pdbx_strand_id
1 'polypeptide(L)'
;MLLRNVLSKGLRIRNSSSYCLRPGVGLERDVEDVLEAAHQFAKKEMYPKMAEWDKKGELPMDVLQKAGEMGFGAIYCSGDHGGSGLSRLHASVIFEQLSMGCVSTAAYISIHNMCAWMLDTYGPDKLKEDLLPEMALFKKLGSYCLTEPDAGSDAASIRTTATKKGDYYVVNGSKAFISGAGTSDNYFVMMRQDGAAPGAKGIFCLMIEDGTEGFSYGKKEDKLGWNSQPTRILTFEDCKVPITNQIGKDGFGFNIAMAGLNGGRVNIASCSLGAAQRSLDLAIEHLKCRKQFGKTLADFQYNQFKLAELATKLYTSRLIVRAAAEQLDNDDPEKVALCAMAKLHATDNCFEVVNGALQMFGGYGFLKDYPIQQYLRDIRVHQILEGTNEMMRLLISRDLLTKDIFWSSNSKSVLTMDSDDEIHMDSGSEHEDEDQFFTSTELEEQMTEAISDVQDVLQASPGTCRLLLLKYKWNRDTLLERFYEDTSAFAAPSAPKPVEQGECDICCDVTELSGLSCEHRACRECWKAYLTEKIVGGVSEIQCMATGCEQVMEDEKVMSYVEDPKMVTMYKKLVLDSYVQANQFIKWCPGVNCGRAVKISNLDPHPILCPCGARFCFDCGTDCHEPVNCRLLKAWLRRCEDDSETFNWISSNTKDCPKCFTPIEKNGGCNRIRCCKCSYQFCWQCMRDWDVHGYSACNSYEEKSTVSGREKTRISLERYLFYYNRYHNHLKSLKLEMKLKAMVANKMLQMQDLGQGWVEVQYLHKAVEVLRECRQTLTYTYVFAFYLQKDNNSQLFETNQNDLEMAVEQLSGFLEQDLENEDLVTLKQKVMDKCRYVEHRRKRLIDQCREGTEQDIWVFKEEEIPEKKK
;
A
#
# COMPACT_ATOMS: atom_id res chain seq x y z
N MET A 1 20.89 33.19 17.70
CA MET A 1 22.32 33.60 17.84
C MET A 1 23.12 32.78 18.88
N LEU A 2 22.50 32.22 19.92
CA LEU A 2 23.19 31.53 21.02
C LEU A 2 23.74 30.12 20.69
N LEU A 3 23.05 29.33 19.85
CA LEU A 3 23.53 27.99 19.41
C LEU A 3 24.78 28.04 18.51
N ARG A 4 24.90 29.06 17.65
CA ARG A 4 26.08 29.23 16.77
C ARG A 4 27.39 29.44 17.54
N ASN A 5 27.35 29.96 18.77
CA ASN A 5 28.56 30.18 19.57
C ASN A 5 29.06 28.92 20.30
N VAL A 6 28.18 27.94 20.57
CA VAL A 6 28.55 26.68 21.22
C VAL A 6 29.28 25.75 20.25
N LEU A 7 28.96 25.81 18.95
CA LEU A 7 29.56 25.01 17.88
C LEU A 7 31.03 25.39 17.55
N SER A 8 31.60 26.43 18.18
CA SER A 8 32.92 26.97 17.85
C SER A 8 34.11 26.33 18.60
N LYS A 9 33.89 25.38 19.50
CA LYS A 9 34.98 24.71 20.25
C LYS A 9 35.12 23.25 19.84
N GLY A 10 36.02 23.00 18.89
CA GLY A 10 36.35 21.66 18.41
C GLY A 10 36.74 20.70 19.54
N LEU A 11 35.96 19.62 19.69
CA LEU A 11 36.35 18.45 20.47
C LEU A 11 36.86 17.33 19.55
N ARG A 12 38.00 16.78 19.96
CA ARG A 12 38.73 15.68 19.32
C ARG A 12 37.90 14.39 19.25
N ILE A 13 38.04 13.69 18.12
CA ILE A 13 37.59 12.32 17.85
C ILE A 13 37.92 11.42 19.05
N ARG A 14 36.91 10.87 19.73
CA ARG A 14 37.06 9.81 20.73
C ARG A 14 36.31 8.57 20.23
N ASN A 15 37.06 7.46 20.11
CA ASN A 15 36.68 6.08 19.83
C ASN A 15 35.16 5.81 19.78
N SER A 16 34.65 5.47 18.60
CA SER A 16 33.29 4.98 18.42
C SER A 16 33.11 3.67 19.18
N SER A 17 32.38 3.73 20.30
CA SER A 17 31.78 2.56 20.89
C SER A 17 30.82 1.96 19.86
N SER A 18 31.10 0.74 19.39
CA SER A 18 30.22 0.00 18.50
C SER A 18 29.01 -0.51 19.30
N TYR A 19 28.01 0.37 19.50
CA TYR A 19 26.72 0.03 20.08
C TYR A 19 25.64 0.21 19.02
N CYS A 20 24.94 -0.87 18.67
CA CYS A 20 24.01 -0.90 17.55
C CYS A 20 22.76 -0.02 17.73
N LEU A 21 22.42 0.37 18.96
CA LEU A 21 21.29 1.26 19.26
C LEU A 21 21.74 2.69 19.59
N ARG A 22 22.98 3.07 19.27
CA ARG A 22 23.47 4.43 19.50
C ARG A 22 22.54 5.43 18.78
N PRO A 23 21.87 6.35 19.49
CA PRO A 23 20.89 7.25 18.87
C PRO A 23 21.47 8.14 17.77
N GLY A 24 22.77 8.48 17.80
CA GLY A 24 23.41 9.33 16.80
C GLY A 24 23.74 8.67 15.45
N VAL A 25 23.43 7.38 15.24
CA VAL A 25 23.75 6.72 13.97
C VAL A 25 22.92 7.31 12.82
N GLY A 26 23.58 7.64 11.71
CA GLY A 26 22.96 8.16 10.50
C GLY A 26 22.59 9.65 10.53
N LEU A 27 22.90 10.37 11.62
CA LEU A 27 22.64 11.80 11.73
C LEU A 27 23.82 12.63 11.19
N GLU A 28 23.49 13.79 10.62
CA GLU A 28 24.49 14.81 10.33
C GLU A 28 25.08 15.39 11.62
N ARG A 29 26.26 16.01 11.50
CA ARG A 29 27.06 16.42 12.66
C ARG A 29 26.37 17.48 13.51
N ASP A 30 25.68 18.42 12.88
CA ASP A 30 24.92 19.47 13.55
C ASP A 30 23.76 18.89 14.39
N VAL A 31 23.02 17.92 13.83
CA VAL A 31 21.96 17.20 14.54
C VAL A 31 22.54 16.36 15.68
N GLU A 32 23.70 15.72 15.47
CA GLU A 32 24.40 14.94 16.50
C GLU A 32 24.88 15.80 17.67
N ASP A 33 25.39 17.01 17.40
CA ASP A 33 25.81 17.97 18.44
C ASP A 33 24.62 18.43 19.30
N VAL A 34 23.45 18.67 18.66
CA VAL A 34 22.20 19.01 19.36
C VAL A 34 21.69 17.84 20.20
N LEU A 35 21.75 16.62 19.67
CA LEU A 35 21.41 15.40 20.39
C LEU A 35 22.26 15.26 21.66
N GLU A 36 23.57 15.41 21.57
CA GLU A 36 24.47 15.29 22.72
C GLU A 36 24.17 16.38 23.78
N ALA A 37 23.94 17.62 23.36
CA ALA A 37 23.58 18.71 24.27
C ALA A 37 22.27 18.41 25.03
N ALA A 38 21.24 17.95 24.34
CA ALA A 38 19.97 17.56 24.94
C ALA A 38 20.13 16.35 25.89
N HIS A 39 20.96 15.37 25.52
CA HIS A 39 21.25 14.21 26.36
C HIS A 39 21.91 14.60 27.68
N GLN A 40 22.93 15.47 27.63
CA GLN A 40 23.61 15.95 28.84
C GLN A 40 22.67 16.74 29.74
N PHE A 41 21.81 17.59 29.16
CA PHE A 41 20.78 18.31 29.92
C PHE A 41 19.80 17.34 30.60
N ALA A 42 19.24 16.39 29.86
CA ALA A 42 18.29 15.43 30.39
C ALA A 42 18.89 14.58 31.53
N LYS A 43 20.13 14.10 31.33
CA LYS A 43 20.86 13.29 32.31
C LYS A 43 21.15 14.05 33.60
N LYS A 44 21.49 15.34 33.50
CA LYS A 44 21.91 16.16 34.65
C LYS A 44 20.74 16.81 35.37
N GLU A 45 19.83 17.43 34.63
CA GLU A 45 18.79 18.31 35.20
C GLU A 45 17.43 17.62 35.34
N MET A 46 17.14 16.57 34.55
CA MET A 46 15.82 15.92 34.52
C MET A 46 15.81 14.55 35.22
N TYR A 47 16.65 13.61 34.76
CA TYR A 47 16.63 12.21 35.23
C TYR A 47 16.70 12.08 36.77
N PRO A 48 17.57 12.81 37.50
CA PRO A 48 17.66 12.67 38.95
C PRO A 48 16.42 13.14 39.72
N LYS A 49 15.60 14.00 39.12
CA LYS A 49 14.43 14.63 39.75
C LYS A 49 13.09 14.05 39.29
N MET A 50 13.10 13.18 38.28
CA MET A 50 11.91 12.62 37.62
C MET A 50 10.88 12.04 38.63
N ALA A 51 11.33 11.23 39.59
CA ALA A 51 10.44 10.59 40.57
C ALA A 51 9.85 11.59 41.59
N GLU A 52 10.59 12.65 41.92
CA GLU A 52 10.11 13.72 42.79
C GLU A 52 8.95 14.47 42.12
N TRP A 53 9.10 14.81 40.84
CA TRP A 53 8.08 15.49 40.06
C TRP A 53 6.84 14.62 39.82
N ASP A 54 7.00 13.31 39.61
CA ASP A 54 5.86 12.37 39.53
C ASP A 54 5.03 12.38 40.82
N LYS A 55 5.71 12.40 41.97
CA LYS A 55 5.07 12.35 43.29
C LYS A 55 4.38 13.66 43.66
N LYS A 56 5.02 14.81 43.40
CA LYS A 56 4.42 16.14 43.65
C LYS A 56 3.34 16.46 42.61
N GLY A 57 3.56 16.01 41.38
CA GLY A 57 2.75 16.29 40.22
C GLY A 57 2.72 17.78 39.84
N GLU A 58 3.88 18.43 39.91
CA GLU A 58 4.03 19.85 39.61
C GLU A 58 5.04 20.02 38.47
N LEU A 59 4.82 21.06 37.65
CA LEU A 59 5.73 21.37 36.54
C LEU A 59 7.04 21.94 37.10
N PRO A 60 8.20 21.43 36.66
CA PRO A 60 9.48 21.88 37.17
C PRO A 60 9.93 23.19 36.50
N MET A 61 9.34 24.32 36.92
CA MET A 61 9.59 25.64 36.32
C MET A 61 11.06 26.03 36.27
N ASP A 62 11.86 25.67 37.28
CA ASP A 62 13.30 25.91 37.32
C ASP A 62 14.05 25.20 36.18
N VAL A 63 13.63 23.97 35.86
CA VAL A 63 14.23 23.18 34.77
C VAL A 63 13.69 23.61 33.43
N LEU A 64 12.41 23.99 33.33
CA LEU A 64 11.85 24.54 32.09
C LEU A 64 12.57 25.82 31.67
N GLN A 65 12.81 26.76 32.59
CA GLN A 65 13.54 27.99 32.27
C GLN A 65 14.97 27.71 31.79
N LYS A 66 15.69 26.79 32.45
CA LYS A 66 17.02 26.33 31.97
C LYS A 66 16.94 25.68 30.58
N ALA A 67 15.89 24.92 30.29
CA ALA A 67 15.66 24.35 28.96
C ALA A 67 15.42 25.49 27.92
N GLY A 68 14.71 26.54 28.32
CA GLY A 68 14.53 27.76 27.51
C GLY A 68 15.85 28.47 27.19
N GLU A 69 16.76 28.59 28.17
CA GLU A 69 18.11 29.14 27.94
C GLU A 69 18.93 28.32 26.93
N MET A 70 18.64 27.02 26.81
CA MET A 70 19.24 26.13 25.80
C MET A 70 18.53 26.20 24.43
N GLY A 71 17.43 26.94 24.31
CA GLY A 71 16.64 27.05 23.09
C GLY A 71 15.57 25.97 22.93
N PHE A 72 15.16 25.29 24.00
CA PHE A 72 14.15 24.22 23.94
C PHE A 72 12.70 24.68 24.13
N GLY A 73 12.45 25.99 24.34
CA GLY A 73 11.09 26.53 24.50
C GLY A 73 10.36 26.85 23.20
N ALA A 74 11.11 27.13 22.13
CA ALA A 74 10.55 27.44 20.81
C ALA A 74 11.48 26.89 19.71
N ILE A 75 11.68 25.58 19.72
CA ILE A 75 12.68 24.84 18.94
C ILE A 75 12.54 25.14 17.44
N TYR A 76 11.34 24.98 16.90
CA TYR A 76 11.03 25.09 15.47
C TYR A 76 10.23 26.35 15.13
N CYS A 77 10.37 27.40 15.94
CA CYS A 77 9.85 28.74 15.63
C CYS A 77 10.96 29.60 15.01
N SER A 78 10.56 30.63 14.25
CA SER A 78 11.47 31.60 13.64
C SER A 78 12.42 32.24 14.65
N GLY A 79 13.65 32.50 14.22
CA GLY A 79 14.63 33.24 15.00
C GLY A 79 14.28 34.72 15.21
N ASP A 80 13.35 35.27 14.42
CA ASP A 80 13.02 36.71 14.43
C ASP A 80 12.42 37.18 15.76
N HIS A 81 11.70 36.29 16.45
CA HIS A 81 11.04 36.59 17.73
C HIS A 81 11.50 35.64 18.85
N GLY A 82 12.75 35.15 18.79
CA GLY A 82 13.37 34.39 19.87
C GLY A 82 13.28 32.86 19.76
N GLY A 83 12.72 32.33 18.67
CA GLY A 83 12.79 30.90 18.37
C GLY A 83 14.19 30.42 18.02
N SER A 84 14.39 29.10 18.06
CA SER A 84 15.69 28.49 17.76
C SER A 84 15.92 28.25 16.26
N GLY A 85 14.87 28.32 15.43
CA GLY A 85 14.95 28.10 13.99
C GLY A 85 15.45 26.69 13.61
N LEU A 86 15.24 25.71 14.48
CA LEU A 86 15.66 24.32 14.26
C LEU A 86 14.56 23.54 13.55
N SER A 87 14.96 22.47 12.87
CA SER A 87 14.04 21.64 12.09
C SER A 87 13.22 20.66 12.98
N ARG A 88 12.23 19.99 12.41
CA ARG A 88 11.46 18.90 13.03
C ARG A 88 12.35 17.71 13.36
N LEU A 89 13.34 17.37 12.53
CA LEU A 89 14.33 16.34 12.88
C LEU A 89 15.13 16.73 14.15
N HIS A 90 15.57 17.99 14.25
CA HIS A 90 16.23 18.50 15.46
C HIS A 90 15.32 18.41 16.69
N ALA A 91 14.05 18.80 16.55
CA ALA A 91 13.07 18.69 17.63
C ALA A 91 12.86 17.23 18.06
N SER A 92 12.76 16.31 17.10
CA SER A 92 12.62 14.88 17.35
C SER A 92 13.78 14.32 18.19
N VAL A 93 15.04 14.64 17.84
CA VAL A 93 16.19 14.17 18.64
C VAL A 93 16.25 14.83 20.01
N ILE A 94 15.89 16.12 20.13
CA ILE A 94 15.80 16.80 21.42
C ILE A 94 14.77 16.10 22.31
N PHE A 95 13.54 15.89 21.82
CA PHE A 95 12.49 15.22 22.61
C PHE A 95 12.81 13.77 22.94
N GLU A 96 13.48 13.03 22.04
CA GLU A 96 14.01 11.70 22.34
C GLU A 96 14.96 11.75 23.54
N GLN A 97 15.92 12.68 23.55
CA GLN A 97 16.90 12.78 24.64
C GLN A 97 16.29 13.31 25.95
N LEU A 98 15.45 14.34 25.91
CA LEU A 98 14.76 14.87 27.09
C LEU A 98 13.89 13.80 27.76
N SER A 99 13.28 12.91 26.96
CA SER A 99 12.44 11.83 27.46
C SER A 99 13.21 10.67 28.08
N MET A 100 14.50 10.51 27.76
CA MET A 100 15.38 9.65 28.57
C MET A 100 15.55 10.20 30.00
N GLY A 101 15.36 11.51 30.19
CA GLY A 101 15.33 12.17 31.49
C GLY A 101 13.99 12.02 32.21
N CYS A 102 12.95 12.65 31.67
CA CYS A 102 11.59 12.56 32.19
C CYS A 102 10.57 12.74 31.06
N VAL A 103 9.83 11.68 30.74
CA VAL A 103 8.83 11.66 29.66
C VAL A 103 7.73 12.69 29.90
N SER A 104 7.14 12.69 31.10
CA SER A 104 6.06 13.63 31.46
C SER A 104 6.43 15.09 31.20
N THR A 105 7.64 15.51 31.61
CA THR A 105 8.10 16.89 31.42
C THR A 105 8.47 17.17 29.97
N ALA A 106 9.15 16.24 29.28
CA ALA A 106 9.49 16.38 27.87
C ALA A 106 8.23 16.49 26.98
N ALA A 107 7.19 15.72 27.27
CA ALA A 107 5.91 15.81 26.57
C ALA A 107 5.23 17.18 26.77
N TYR A 108 5.29 17.76 27.98
CA TYR A 108 4.79 19.12 28.19
C TYR A 108 5.60 20.16 27.41
N ILE A 109 6.94 20.07 27.40
CA ILE A 109 7.81 20.92 26.56
C ILE A 109 7.38 20.83 25.10
N SER A 110 7.00 19.63 24.61
CA SER A 110 6.48 19.46 23.25
C SER A 110 5.15 20.18 23.01
N ILE A 111 4.18 20.03 23.90
CA ILE A 111 2.88 20.72 23.82
C ILE A 111 3.09 22.24 23.82
N HIS A 112 3.95 22.74 24.71
CA HIS A 112 4.31 24.15 24.75
C HIS A 112 4.90 24.63 23.41
N ASN A 113 5.83 23.87 22.82
CA ASN A 113 6.41 24.19 21.52
C ASN A 113 5.36 24.19 20.39
N MET A 114 4.33 23.34 20.47
CA MET A 114 3.22 23.37 19.53
C MET A 114 2.42 24.67 19.65
N CYS A 115 2.14 25.15 20.86
CA CYS A 115 1.50 26.44 21.08
C CYS A 115 2.35 27.61 20.55
N ALA A 116 3.65 27.62 20.87
CA ALA A 116 4.58 28.64 20.38
C ALA A 116 4.60 28.69 18.84
N TRP A 117 4.61 27.53 18.18
CA TRP A 117 4.57 27.44 16.72
C TRP A 117 3.23 27.88 16.11
N MET A 118 2.09 27.59 16.76
CA MET A 118 0.80 28.10 16.30
C MET A 118 0.77 29.63 16.32
N LEU A 119 1.34 30.23 17.38
CA LEU A 119 1.50 31.68 17.48
C LEU A 119 2.43 32.22 16.40
N ASP A 120 3.63 31.65 16.26
CA ASP A 120 4.65 32.10 15.29
C ASP A 120 4.14 32.02 13.84
N THR A 121 3.41 30.96 13.51
CA THR A 121 2.95 30.71 12.13
C THR A 121 1.68 31.50 11.81
N TYR A 122 0.70 31.52 12.70
CA TYR A 122 -0.67 32.02 12.39
C TYR A 122 -1.11 33.22 13.23
N GLY A 123 -0.35 33.59 14.25
CA GLY A 123 -0.69 34.71 15.12
C GLY A 123 -0.62 36.07 14.42
N PRO A 124 -1.22 37.10 15.00
CA PRO A 124 -0.98 38.49 14.61
C PRO A 124 0.43 38.94 15.00
N ASP A 125 1.06 39.79 14.19
CA ASP A 125 2.47 40.21 14.39
C ASP A 125 2.70 40.81 15.79
N LYS A 126 1.79 41.67 16.26
CA LYS A 126 1.89 42.27 17.58
C LYS A 126 1.92 41.22 18.70
N LEU A 127 1.11 40.17 18.57
CA LEU A 127 1.05 39.11 19.57
C LEU A 127 2.31 38.23 19.53
N LYS A 128 2.89 37.98 18.34
CA LYS A 128 4.16 37.26 18.19
C LYS A 128 5.30 38.04 18.85
N GLU A 129 5.41 39.34 18.56
CA GLU A 129 6.45 40.21 19.11
C GLU A 129 6.43 40.25 20.65
N ASP A 130 5.24 40.33 21.24
CA ASP A 130 5.08 40.50 22.67
C ASP A 130 5.22 39.16 23.44
N LEU A 131 4.71 38.05 22.90
CA LEU A 131 4.56 36.80 23.66
C LEU A 131 5.60 35.72 23.29
N LEU A 132 5.99 35.58 22.02
CA LEU A 132 6.86 34.49 21.59
C LEU A 132 8.24 34.48 22.30
N PRO A 133 8.90 35.63 22.53
CA PRO A 133 10.18 35.65 23.27
C PRO A 133 10.06 35.13 24.71
N GLU A 134 8.93 35.41 25.38
CA GLU A 134 8.67 34.98 26.75
C GLU A 134 8.30 33.48 26.81
N MET A 135 7.63 32.97 25.77
CA MET A 135 7.39 31.54 25.58
C MET A 135 8.69 30.78 25.32
N ALA A 136 9.57 31.29 24.44
CA ALA A 136 10.86 30.67 24.13
C ALA A 136 11.74 30.43 25.37
N LEU A 137 11.59 31.26 26.41
CA LEU A 137 12.30 31.17 27.69
C LEU A 137 11.51 30.44 28.80
N PHE A 138 10.32 29.89 28.52
CA PHE A 138 9.40 29.32 29.50
C PHE A 138 9.04 30.26 30.66
N LYS A 139 9.06 31.58 30.42
CA LYS A 139 8.54 32.56 31.39
C LYS A 139 7.03 32.67 31.29
N LYS A 140 6.51 32.56 30.07
CA LYS A 140 5.10 32.43 29.77
C LYS A 140 4.82 31.06 29.17
N LEU A 141 3.86 30.37 29.74
CA LEU A 141 3.57 28.98 29.37
C LEU A 141 2.34 28.88 28.48
N GLY A 142 2.37 27.94 27.53
CA GLY A 142 1.28 27.67 26.59
C GLY A 142 0.60 26.33 26.87
N SER A 143 -0.73 26.31 26.78
CA SER A 143 -1.55 25.10 26.81
C SER A 143 -2.44 25.01 25.59
N TYR A 144 -2.47 23.85 24.95
CA TYR A 144 -3.32 23.58 23.80
C TYR A 144 -4.68 23.03 24.25
N CYS A 145 -5.78 23.64 23.77
CA CYS A 145 -7.12 23.35 24.25
C CYS A 145 -8.08 23.00 23.10
N LEU A 146 -8.21 21.70 22.81
CA LEU A 146 -9.11 21.18 21.79
C LEU A 146 -10.22 20.31 22.39
N THR A 147 -9.83 19.27 23.12
CA THR A 147 -10.72 18.24 23.67
C THR A 147 -11.78 18.80 24.60
N GLU A 148 -12.98 18.26 24.51
CA GLU A 148 -14.12 18.53 25.39
C GLU A 148 -14.61 17.22 26.04
N PRO A 149 -15.40 17.28 27.13
CA PRO A 149 -15.94 16.08 27.76
C PRO A 149 -16.65 15.12 26.78
N ASP A 150 -17.37 15.67 25.80
CA ASP A 150 -18.14 14.91 24.81
C ASP A 150 -17.44 14.79 23.44
N ALA A 151 -16.27 15.42 23.25
CA ALA A 151 -15.57 15.46 21.96
C ALA A 151 -14.05 15.34 22.12
N GLY A 152 -13.54 14.12 21.92
CA GLY A 152 -12.11 13.80 21.89
C GLY A 152 -11.64 13.43 20.49
N SER A 153 -11.78 12.14 20.12
CA SER A 153 -11.41 11.65 18.78
C SER A 153 -12.18 12.34 17.66
N ASP A 154 -13.46 12.68 17.90
CA ASP A 154 -14.28 13.50 17.00
C ASP A 154 -14.09 15.00 17.28
N ALA A 155 -12.86 15.48 17.07
CA ALA A 155 -12.49 16.86 17.36
C ALA A 155 -13.27 17.92 16.55
N ALA A 156 -13.93 17.52 15.45
CA ALA A 156 -14.71 18.43 14.62
C ALA A 156 -16.10 18.76 15.21
N SER A 157 -16.57 17.99 16.20
CA SER A 157 -17.89 18.15 16.84
C SER A 157 -17.88 18.96 18.14
N ILE A 158 -16.74 19.59 18.48
CA ILE A 158 -16.62 20.49 19.63
C ILE A 158 -17.72 21.56 19.65
N ARG A 159 -18.14 21.91 20.86
CA ARG A 159 -19.30 22.75 21.18
C ARG A 159 -18.98 24.02 21.94
N THR A 160 -17.77 24.20 22.46
CA THR A 160 -17.34 25.50 23.01
C THR A 160 -17.57 26.56 21.94
N THR A 161 -18.37 27.58 22.24
CA THR A 161 -18.78 28.61 21.29
C THR A 161 -18.15 29.95 21.60
N ALA A 162 -18.03 30.79 20.58
CA ALA A 162 -17.68 32.19 20.72
C ALA A 162 -18.55 33.08 19.84
N THR A 163 -19.20 34.05 20.48
CA THR A 163 -20.05 35.05 19.82
C THR A 163 -19.29 36.37 19.73
N LYS A 164 -19.11 36.89 18.50
CA LYS A 164 -18.46 38.19 18.29
C LYS A 164 -19.36 39.34 18.75
N LYS A 165 -18.87 40.21 19.63
CA LYS A 165 -19.56 41.41 20.13
C LYS A 165 -18.65 42.64 19.98
N GLY A 166 -18.62 43.23 18.79
CA GLY A 166 -17.77 44.39 18.50
C GLY A 166 -16.31 44.01 18.42
N ASP A 167 -15.50 44.48 19.37
CA ASP A 167 -14.04 44.31 19.47
C ASP A 167 -13.60 43.15 20.37
N TYR A 168 -14.55 42.36 20.89
CA TYR A 168 -14.26 41.14 21.65
C TYR A 168 -15.19 39.98 21.25
N TYR A 169 -14.80 38.77 21.62
CA TYR A 169 -15.59 37.55 21.62
C TYR A 169 -16.09 37.25 23.02
N VAL A 170 -17.30 36.70 23.14
CA VAL A 170 -17.82 36.09 24.37
C VAL A 170 -17.78 34.57 24.20
N VAL A 171 -16.95 33.91 25.00
CA VAL A 171 -16.68 32.47 24.93
C VAL A 171 -17.46 31.74 26.02
N ASN A 172 -18.15 30.66 25.63
CA ASN A 172 -18.91 29.80 26.54
C ASN A 172 -18.63 28.32 26.24
N GLY A 173 -18.37 27.53 27.28
CA GLY A 173 -18.15 26.09 27.15
C GLY A 173 -17.13 25.53 28.13
N SER A 174 -16.58 24.36 27.81
CA SER A 174 -15.56 23.72 28.64
C SER A 174 -14.59 22.91 27.80
N LYS A 175 -13.36 22.77 28.30
CA LYS A 175 -12.32 21.91 27.72
C LYS A 175 -11.88 20.89 28.74
N ALA A 176 -11.53 19.69 28.29
CA ALA A 176 -11.15 18.58 29.15
C ALA A 176 -9.72 18.12 28.84
N PHE A 177 -9.06 17.58 29.86
CA PHE A 177 -7.71 17.01 29.77
C PHE A 177 -6.61 18.00 29.35
N ILE A 178 -6.71 19.27 29.76
CA ILE A 178 -5.74 20.28 29.33
C ILE A 178 -4.46 20.19 30.15
N SER A 179 -3.40 19.75 29.49
CA SER A 179 -2.03 19.71 30.02
C SER A 179 -1.49 21.11 30.30
N GLY A 180 -0.94 21.32 31.50
CA GLY A 180 -0.43 22.61 31.97
C GLY A 180 -1.49 23.51 32.61
N ALA A 181 -2.77 23.12 32.58
CA ALA A 181 -3.84 23.96 33.12
C ALA A 181 -3.68 24.27 34.62
N GLY A 182 -3.82 25.56 34.96
CA GLY A 182 -3.54 26.11 36.28
C GLY A 182 -2.06 26.43 36.54
N THR A 183 -1.20 26.29 35.53
CA THR A 183 0.20 26.74 35.54
C THR A 183 0.56 27.50 34.27
N SER A 184 -0.09 27.18 33.15
CA SER A 184 0.03 27.94 31.91
C SER A 184 -0.61 29.32 32.00
N ASP A 185 0.04 30.29 31.36
CA ASP A 185 -0.45 31.66 31.24
C ASP A 185 -1.34 31.87 30.01
N ASN A 186 -1.11 31.11 28.94
CA ASN A 186 -1.75 31.30 27.64
C ASN A 186 -2.41 30.00 27.18
N TYR A 187 -3.69 30.06 26.84
CA TYR A 187 -4.49 28.92 26.43
C TYR A 187 -4.91 29.10 24.97
N PHE A 188 -4.42 28.23 24.09
CA PHE A 188 -4.77 28.24 22.66
C PHE A 188 -6.02 27.38 22.48
N VAL A 189 -7.18 28.03 22.45
CA VAL A 189 -8.49 27.38 22.54
C VAL A 189 -9.14 27.28 21.16
N MET A 190 -9.36 26.04 20.72
CA MET A 190 -10.15 25.73 19.54
C MET A 190 -11.63 25.78 19.93
N MET A 191 -12.41 26.59 19.22
CA MET A 191 -13.82 26.82 19.52
C MET A 191 -14.62 27.08 18.25
N ARG A 192 -15.94 26.97 18.34
CA ARG A 192 -16.86 27.18 17.23
C ARG A 192 -17.38 28.61 17.24
N GLN A 193 -17.43 29.24 16.07
CA GLN A 193 -18.13 30.51 15.94
C GLN A 193 -19.64 30.31 16.12
N ASP A 194 -20.27 31.16 16.93
CA ASP A 194 -21.70 31.08 17.19
C ASP A 194 -22.52 31.23 15.89
N GLY A 195 -23.52 30.37 15.71
CA GLY A 195 -24.33 30.26 14.48
C GLY A 195 -23.62 29.63 13.26
N ALA A 196 -22.36 29.21 13.36
CA ALA A 196 -21.67 28.54 12.26
C ALA A 196 -22.18 27.10 12.06
N ALA A 197 -22.08 26.61 10.81
CA ALA A 197 -22.44 25.24 10.48
C ALA A 197 -21.64 24.20 11.30
N PRO A 198 -22.23 23.02 11.61
CA PRO A 198 -21.51 21.92 12.22
C PRO A 198 -20.26 21.49 11.43
N GLY A 199 -19.30 20.88 12.11
CA GLY A 199 -18.07 20.36 11.50
C GLY A 199 -16.89 21.35 11.47
N ALA A 200 -15.84 21.00 10.73
CA ALA A 200 -14.52 21.64 10.79
C ALA A 200 -14.51 23.13 10.41
N LYS A 201 -15.31 23.54 9.42
CA LYS A 201 -15.31 24.91 8.87
C LYS A 201 -15.78 25.97 9.86
N GLY A 202 -16.52 25.59 10.90
CA GLY A 202 -17.00 26.51 11.93
C GLY A 202 -16.00 26.76 13.07
N ILE A 203 -14.83 26.11 13.06
CA ILE A 203 -13.86 26.14 14.15
C ILE A 203 -12.77 27.19 13.88
N PHE A 204 -12.44 27.98 14.89
CA PHE A 204 -11.35 28.94 14.90
C PHE A 204 -10.57 28.86 16.24
N CYS A 205 -9.44 29.56 16.33
CA CYS A 205 -8.56 29.54 17.50
C CYS A 205 -8.47 30.93 18.14
N LEU A 206 -8.66 31.00 19.46
CA LEU A 206 -8.36 32.18 20.28
C LEU A 206 -7.31 31.85 21.32
N MET A 207 -6.40 32.79 21.55
CA MET A 207 -5.51 32.75 22.70
C MET A 207 -6.19 33.46 23.90
N ILE A 208 -6.41 32.72 24.98
CA ILE A 208 -7.04 33.20 26.22
C ILE A 208 -5.98 33.22 27.31
N GLU A 209 -5.82 34.36 27.98
CA GLU A 209 -4.87 34.53 29.07
C GLU A 209 -5.47 34.07 30.41
N ASP A 210 -4.64 33.50 31.29
CA ASP A 210 -5.02 33.25 32.68
C ASP A 210 -5.40 34.54 33.38
N GLY A 211 -6.48 34.50 34.17
CA GLY A 211 -7.06 35.68 34.82
C GLY A 211 -8.05 36.47 33.96
N THR A 212 -8.33 36.09 32.71
CA THR A 212 -9.42 36.66 31.92
C THR A 212 -10.77 36.47 32.64
N GLU A 213 -11.58 37.53 32.74
CA GLU A 213 -12.91 37.45 33.37
C GLU A 213 -13.78 36.39 32.69
N GLY A 214 -14.38 35.48 33.46
CA GLY A 214 -15.18 34.36 32.94
C GLY A 214 -14.39 33.11 32.58
N PHE A 215 -13.05 33.12 32.70
CA PHE A 215 -12.21 31.93 32.54
C PHE A 215 -11.84 31.32 33.90
N SER A 216 -12.00 30.01 34.04
CA SER A 216 -11.60 29.27 35.25
C SER A 216 -11.19 27.83 34.94
N TYR A 217 -10.60 27.15 35.91
CA TYR A 217 -10.23 25.74 35.79
C TYR A 217 -10.61 24.93 37.03
N GLY A 218 -11.00 23.68 36.81
CA GLY A 218 -11.40 22.74 37.85
C GLY A 218 -10.24 22.20 38.68
N LYS A 219 -10.53 21.15 39.45
CA LYS A 219 -9.49 20.45 40.23
C LYS A 219 -8.42 19.83 39.32
N LYS A 220 -7.25 19.57 39.88
CA LYS A 220 -6.22 18.75 39.24
C LYS A 220 -6.69 17.30 39.16
N GLU A 221 -6.66 16.73 37.96
CA GLU A 221 -7.01 15.32 37.73
C GLU A 221 -5.89 14.39 38.21
N ASP A 222 -6.28 13.31 38.87
CA ASP A 222 -5.38 12.23 39.30
C ASP A 222 -5.23 11.22 38.15
N LYS A 223 -3.99 10.94 37.75
CA LYS A 223 -3.66 10.23 36.51
C LYS A 223 -2.70 9.08 36.79
N LEU A 224 -2.71 8.09 35.89
CA LEU A 224 -1.76 6.97 35.94
C LEU A 224 -0.30 7.44 35.77
N GLY A 225 -0.05 8.31 34.79
CA GLY A 225 1.24 8.87 34.44
C GLY A 225 1.09 10.29 33.92
N TRP A 226 2.16 10.86 33.39
CA TRP A 226 2.23 12.29 33.04
C TRP A 226 1.91 13.19 34.24
N ASN A 227 2.41 12.82 35.42
CA ASN A 227 2.01 13.47 36.66
C ASN A 227 2.67 14.84 36.85
N SER A 228 3.88 15.07 36.33
CA SER A 228 4.57 16.38 36.47
C SER A 228 3.81 17.52 35.78
N GLN A 229 2.92 17.21 34.83
CA GLN A 229 2.07 18.21 34.19
C GLN A 229 0.66 18.18 34.81
N PRO A 230 0.15 19.30 35.33
CA PRO A 230 -1.22 19.37 35.80
C PRO A 230 -2.18 19.20 34.63
N THR A 231 -3.28 18.49 34.88
CA THR A 231 -4.35 18.28 33.90
C THR A 231 -5.65 18.69 34.55
N ARG A 232 -6.42 19.57 33.92
CA ARG A 232 -7.67 20.10 34.47
C ARG A 232 -8.73 20.26 33.39
N ILE A 233 -9.98 20.32 33.83
CA ILE A 233 -11.08 20.86 33.03
C ILE A 233 -10.97 22.40 33.05
N LEU A 234 -11.12 23.03 31.90
CA LEU A 234 -11.28 24.48 31.77
C LEU A 234 -12.76 24.80 31.59
N THR A 235 -13.20 25.92 32.16
CA THR A 235 -14.58 26.42 32.04
C THR A 235 -14.55 27.87 31.57
N PHE A 236 -15.41 28.18 30.60
CA PHE A 236 -15.60 29.52 30.06
C PHE A 236 -17.08 29.89 30.26
N GLU A 237 -17.32 30.92 31.07
CA GLU A 237 -18.66 31.45 31.37
C GLU A 237 -18.65 32.95 31.05
N ASP A 238 -19.28 33.29 29.93
CA ASP A 238 -19.29 34.66 29.37
C ASP A 238 -17.89 35.30 29.30
N CYS A 239 -16.88 34.49 28.97
CA CYS A 239 -15.49 34.90 28.98
C CYS A 239 -15.19 35.89 27.84
N LYS A 240 -14.74 37.09 28.17
CA LYS A 240 -14.51 38.18 27.19
C LYS A 240 -13.07 38.19 26.69
N VAL A 241 -12.88 37.93 25.40
CA VAL A 241 -11.55 37.80 24.79
C VAL A 241 -11.42 38.81 23.63
N PRO A 242 -10.38 39.67 23.59
CA PRO A 242 -10.19 40.62 22.50
C PRO A 242 -10.09 39.94 21.12
N ILE A 243 -10.64 40.57 20.07
CA ILE A 243 -10.50 40.03 18.70
C ILE A 243 -9.04 39.96 18.23
N THR A 244 -8.16 40.76 18.82
CA THR A 244 -6.71 40.77 18.55
C THR A 244 -6.00 39.52 19.03
N ASN A 245 -6.64 38.69 19.86
CA ASN A 245 -6.08 37.42 20.34
C ASN A 245 -6.44 36.24 19.42
N GLN A 246 -7.09 36.50 18.29
CA GLN A 246 -7.41 35.48 17.31
C GLN A 246 -6.16 34.98 16.59
N ILE A 247 -6.00 33.65 16.55
CA ILE A 247 -4.90 32.98 15.85
C ILE A 247 -5.43 32.45 14.51
N GLY A 248 -4.91 33.00 13.42
CA GLY A 248 -5.36 32.72 12.06
C GLY A 248 -6.72 33.35 11.71
N LYS A 249 -7.18 33.07 10.48
CA LYS A 249 -8.45 33.61 9.94
C LYS A 249 -9.67 32.82 10.46
N ASP A 250 -10.85 33.42 10.35
CA ASP A 250 -12.13 32.77 10.69
C ASP A 250 -12.28 31.45 9.91
N GLY A 251 -12.81 30.42 10.58
CA GLY A 251 -13.03 29.08 10.01
C GLY A 251 -11.76 28.29 9.69
N PHE A 252 -10.56 28.82 9.99
CA PHE A 252 -9.28 28.17 9.72
C PHE A 252 -8.70 27.41 10.94
N GLY A 253 -9.38 27.42 12.10
CA GLY A 253 -8.86 26.84 13.34
C GLY A 253 -8.65 25.34 13.28
N PHE A 254 -9.55 24.60 12.61
CA PHE A 254 -9.37 23.15 12.47
C PHE A 254 -8.14 22.79 11.63
N ASN A 255 -7.80 23.60 10.63
CA ASN A 255 -6.58 23.41 9.83
C ASN A 255 -5.33 23.66 10.68
N ILE A 256 -5.34 24.70 11.52
CA ILE A 256 -4.27 24.98 12.48
C ILE A 256 -4.11 23.80 13.45
N ALA A 257 -5.22 23.27 13.97
CA ALA A 257 -5.23 22.09 14.84
C ALA A 257 -4.58 20.89 14.13
N MET A 258 -5.02 20.54 12.92
CA MET A 258 -4.50 19.39 12.18
C MET A 258 -3.02 19.54 11.82
N ALA A 259 -2.58 20.74 11.43
CA ALA A 259 -1.18 21.02 11.14
C ALA A 259 -0.31 20.91 12.40
N GLY A 260 -0.79 21.40 13.55
CA GLY A 260 -0.14 21.22 14.85
C GLY A 260 0.00 19.75 15.24
N LEU A 261 -1.06 18.96 15.06
CA LEU A 261 -1.08 17.52 15.37
C LEU A 261 -0.07 16.72 14.54
N ASN A 262 0.25 17.10 13.29
CA ASN A 262 1.29 16.40 12.52
C ASN A 262 2.65 16.49 13.22
N GLY A 263 3.02 17.69 13.69
CA GLY A 263 4.23 17.88 14.51
C GLY A 263 4.13 17.20 15.88
N GLY A 264 2.96 17.30 16.54
CA GLY A 264 2.69 16.66 17.82
C GLY A 264 2.86 15.14 17.78
N ARG A 265 2.36 14.49 16.73
CA ARG A 265 2.51 13.03 16.46
C ARG A 265 3.97 12.59 16.39
N VAL A 266 4.81 13.33 15.66
CA VAL A 266 6.25 13.05 15.58
C VAL A 266 6.89 13.24 16.96
N ASN A 267 6.61 14.35 17.64
CA ASN A 267 7.24 14.66 18.92
C ASN A 267 6.87 13.66 20.03
N ILE A 268 5.60 13.24 20.13
CA ILE A 268 5.16 12.26 21.14
C ILE A 268 5.70 10.86 20.83
N ALA A 269 5.86 10.53 19.54
CA ALA A 269 6.56 9.32 19.12
C ALA A 269 8.04 9.37 19.54
N SER A 270 8.72 10.50 19.37
CA SER A 270 10.09 10.72 19.85
C SER A 270 10.21 10.60 21.37
N CYS A 271 9.22 11.10 22.12
CA CYS A 271 9.19 10.91 23.57
C CYS A 271 9.12 9.42 23.96
N SER A 272 8.38 8.63 23.17
CA SER A 272 8.29 7.17 23.34
C SER A 272 9.63 6.49 23.08
N LEU A 273 10.37 6.92 22.05
CA LEU A 273 11.73 6.42 21.76
C LEU A 273 12.68 6.64 22.92
N GLY A 274 12.66 7.85 23.51
CA GLY A 274 13.51 8.18 24.66
C GLY A 274 13.24 7.29 25.87
N ALA A 275 11.97 7.08 26.20
CA ALA A 275 11.56 6.17 27.27
C ALA A 275 12.02 4.73 27.00
N ALA A 276 11.81 4.24 25.78
CA ALA A 276 12.18 2.88 25.37
C ALA A 276 13.70 2.67 25.38
N GLN A 277 14.49 3.62 24.87
CA GLN A 277 15.95 3.59 24.92
C GLN A 277 16.43 3.52 26.37
N ARG A 278 15.97 4.45 27.22
CA ARG A 278 16.44 4.49 28.61
C ARG A 278 16.03 3.23 29.38
N SER A 279 14.83 2.72 29.12
CA SER A 279 14.33 1.49 29.72
C SER A 279 15.16 0.27 29.33
N LEU A 280 15.54 0.17 28.06
CA LEU A 280 16.39 -0.90 27.57
C LEU A 280 17.81 -0.81 28.13
N ASP A 281 18.40 0.39 28.21
CA ASP A 281 19.71 0.62 28.83
C ASP A 281 19.72 0.14 30.29
N LEU A 282 18.70 0.53 31.06
CA LEU A 282 18.52 0.14 32.45
C LEU A 282 18.32 -1.38 32.60
N ALA A 283 17.55 -2.01 31.72
CA ALA A 283 17.36 -3.46 31.73
C ALA A 283 18.68 -4.20 31.41
N ILE A 284 19.46 -3.73 30.44
CA ILE A 284 20.78 -4.31 30.12
C ILE A 284 21.73 -4.20 31.31
N GLU A 285 21.78 -3.03 31.97
CA GLU A 285 22.55 -2.83 33.20
C GLU A 285 22.11 -3.81 34.31
N HIS A 286 20.79 -3.92 34.54
CA HIS A 286 20.22 -4.83 35.53
C HIS A 286 20.58 -6.29 35.25
N LEU A 287 20.44 -6.74 33.99
CA LEU A 287 20.67 -8.12 33.59
C LEU A 287 22.14 -8.53 33.76
N LYS A 288 23.08 -7.60 33.50
CA LYS A 288 24.53 -7.84 33.66
C LYS A 288 24.95 -7.94 35.14
N CYS A 289 24.23 -7.26 36.04
CA CYS A 289 24.61 -7.21 37.46
C CYS A 289 23.82 -8.21 38.34
N ARG A 290 22.52 -8.42 38.07
CA ARG A 290 21.66 -9.28 38.88
C ARG A 290 21.96 -10.74 38.63
N LYS A 291 22.04 -11.53 39.70
CA LYS A 291 22.28 -12.98 39.63
C LYS A 291 21.10 -13.79 40.16
N GLN A 292 20.77 -14.87 39.48
CA GLN A 292 19.84 -15.93 39.91
C GLN A 292 20.35 -17.28 39.38
N PHE A 293 20.02 -18.36 40.09
CA PHE A 293 20.48 -19.71 39.74
C PHE A 293 22.00 -19.79 39.47
N GLY A 294 22.80 -19.07 40.27
CA GLY A 294 24.26 -19.09 40.20
C GLY A 294 24.93 -18.30 39.07
N LYS A 295 24.18 -17.67 38.16
CA LYS A 295 24.73 -16.88 37.03
C LYS A 295 24.04 -15.53 36.86
N THR A 296 24.54 -14.66 35.98
CA THR A 296 23.89 -13.37 35.72
C THR A 296 22.61 -13.56 34.94
N LEU A 297 21.64 -12.65 35.06
CA LEU A 297 20.41 -12.74 34.27
C LEU A 297 20.69 -12.60 32.75
N ALA A 298 21.79 -11.95 32.37
CA ALA A 298 22.27 -11.88 30.99
C ALA A 298 22.72 -13.24 30.41
N ASP A 299 23.03 -14.24 31.25
CA ASP A 299 23.45 -15.58 30.82
C ASP A 299 22.26 -16.52 30.52
N PHE A 300 21.02 -16.04 30.64
CA PHE A 300 19.82 -16.80 30.29
C PHE A 300 19.40 -16.46 28.86
N GLN A 301 19.36 -17.47 28.00
CA GLN A 301 19.07 -17.32 26.57
C GLN A 301 17.75 -16.58 26.30
N TYR A 302 16.70 -16.86 27.07
CA TYR A 302 15.42 -16.16 26.92
C TYR A 302 15.56 -14.64 27.10
N ASN A 303 16.35 -14.17 28.08
CA ASN A 303 16.60 -12.74 28.28
C ASN A 303 17.40 -12.14 27.12
N GLN A 304 18.35 -12.89 26.57
CA GLN A 304 19.14 -12.47 25.39
C GLN A 304 18.25 -12.32 24.15
N PHE A 305 17.39 -13.31 23.89
CA PHE A 305 16.43 -13.26 22.78
C PHE A 305 15.45 -12.11 22.96
N LYS A 306 14.94 -11.92 24.17
CA LYS A 306 14.03 -10.81 24.46
C LYS A 306 14.71 -9.46 24.25
N LEU A 307 15.95 -9.28 24.71
CA LEU A 307 16.71 -8.06 24.44
C LEU A 307 16.88 -7.81 22.93
N ALA A 308 17.15 -8.84 22.14
CA ALA A 308 17.28 -8.71 20.69
C ALA A 308 15.98 -8.24 20.04
N GLU A 309 14.83 -8.83 20.39
CA GLU A 309 13.51 -8.41 19.90
C GLU A 309 13.21 -6.95 20.25
N LEU A 310 13.44 -6.57 21.52
CA LEU A 310 13.16 -5.21 21.99
C LEU A 310 14.10 -4.17 21.35
N ALA A 311 15.37 -4.53 21.17
CA ALA A 311 16.35 -3.72 20.45
C ALA A 311 15.91 -3.45 19.00
N THR A 312 15.47 -4.49 18.29
CA THR A 312 14.98 -4.35 16.91
C THR A 312 13.77 -3.44 16.83
N LYS A 313 12.78 -3.61 17.72
CA LYS A 313 11.58 -2.75 17.79
C LYS A 313 11.93 -1.28 18.02
N LEU A 314 12.87 -1.00 18.94
CA LEU A 314 13.34 0.35 19.19
C LEU A 314 14.05 0.94 17.97
N TYR A 315 14.91 0.17 17.32
CA TYR A 315 15.65 0.63 16.14
C TYR A 315 14.71 0.98 14.98
N THR A 316 13.76 0.10 14.64
CA THR A 316 12.79 0.35 13.56
C THR A 316 11.86 1.52 13.89
N SER A 317 11.44 1.66 15.15
CA SER A 317 10.64 2.80 15.61
C SER A 317 11.38 4.11 15.46
N ARG A 318 12.69 4.13 15.73
CA ARG A 318 13.52 5.32 15.54
C ARG A 318 13.64 5.73 14.08
N LEU A 319 13.80 4.77 13.18
CA LEU A 319 13.90 5.04 11.75
C LEU A 319 12.62 5.69 11.21
N ILE A 320 11.44 5.13 11.50
CA ILE A 320 10.18 5.66 10.97
C ILE A 320 9.85 7.05 11.53
N VAL A 321 10.17 7.32 12.81
CA VAL A 321 9.95 8.64 13.42
C VAL A 321 10.85 9.71 12.82
N ARG A 322 12.13 9.40 12.57
CA ARG A 322 13.05 10.36 11.94
C ARG A 322 12.69 10.62 10.48
N ALA A 323 12.34 9.57 9.74
CA ALA A 323 11.85 9.73 8.37
C ALA A 323 10.60 10.63 8.33
N ALA A 324 9.61 10.43 9.21
CA ALA A 324 8.43 11.30 9.26
C ALA A 324 8.78 12.75 9.66
N ALA A 325 9.78 12.96 10.53
CA ALA A 325 10.24 14.29 10.89
C ALA A 325 10.87 15.02 9.69
N GLU A 326 11.72 14.34 8.92
CA GLU A 326 12.33 14.89 7.70
C GLU A 326 11.28 15.21 6.63
N GLN A 327 10.29 14.33 6.43
CA GLN A 327 9.22 14.60 5.47
C GLN A 327 8.31 15.76 5.90
N LEU A 328 8.15 15.97 7.20
CA LEU A 328 7.47 17.14 7.73
C LEU A 328 8.29 18.43 7.51
N ASP A 329 9.62 18.37 7.64
CA ASP A 329 10.52 19.49 7.33
C ASP A 329 10.50 19.86 5.85
N ASN A 330 10.44 18.87 4.96
CA ASN A 330 10.41 19.06 3.51
C ASN A 330 9.02 19.43 2.96
N ASP A 331 8.02 19.60 3.83
CA ASP A 331 6.62 19.82 3.48
C ASP A 331 6.06 18.77 2.51
N ASP A 332 6.51 17.52 2.61
CA ASP A 332 6.14 16.44 1.70
C ASP A 332 4.61 16.24 1.62
N PRO A 333 4.02 15.93 0.45
CA PRO A 333 2.58 15.70 0.31
C PRO A 333 2.04 14.58 1.22
N GLU A 334 2.87 13.58 1.52
CA GLU A 334 2.51 12.38 2.28
C GLU A 334 2.79 12.51 3.78
N LYS A 335 3.31 13.68 4.22
CA LYS A 335 3.70 13.93 5.62
C LYS A 335 2.62 13.57 6.64
N VAL A 336 1.33 13.78 6.32
CA VAL A 336 0.21 13.50 7.23
C VAL A 336 0.13 12.01 7.56
N ALA A 337 0.14 11.16 6.52
CA ALA A 337 0.08 9.71 6.66
C ALA A 337 1.34 9.17 7.32
N LEU A 338 2.51 9.67 6.93
CA LEU A 338 3.80 9.26 7.52
C LEU A 338 3.91 9.62 9.00
N CYS A 339 3.45 10.81 9.41
CA CYS A 339 3.37 11.19 10.83
C CYS A 339 2.41 10.26 11.61
N ALA A 340 1.27 9.89 11.02
CA ALA A 340 0.33 8.96 11.64
C ALA A 340 0.92 7.54 11.78
N MET A 341 1.58 7.03 10.73
CA MET A 341 2.28 5.74 10.76
C MET A 341 3.40 5.71 11.80
N ALA A 342 4.23 6.77 11.85
CA ALA A 342 5.30 6.90 12.82
C ALA A 342 4.76 6.88 14.25
N LYS A 343 3.70 7.65 14.54
CA LYS A 343 3.08 7.69 15.86
C LYS A 343 2.48 6.34 16.24
N LEU A 344 1.70 5.71 15.35
CA LEU A 344 1.13 4.39 15.58
C LEU A 344 2.22 3.36 15.89
N HIS A 345 3.20 3.23 14.98
CA HIS A 345 4.24 2.22 15.08
C HIS A 345 5.13 2.42 16.30
N ALA A 346 5.61 3.65 16.53
CA ALA A 346 6.54 3.92 17.62
C ALA A 346 5.88 3.83 18.99
N THR A 347 4.66 4.35 19.16
CA THR A 347 4.01 4.33 20.49
C THR A 347 3.65 2.91 20.94
N ASP A 348 3.18 2.05 20.02
CA ASP A 348 2.92 0.63 20.32
C ASP A 348 4.22 -0.13 20.63
N ASN A 349 5.21 -0.05 19.74
CA ASN A 349 6.46 -0.79 19.92
C ASN A 349 7.27 -0.31 21.13
N CYS A 350 7.32 1.01 21.37
CA CYS A 350 8.04 1.54 22.53
C CYS A 350 7.35 1.15 23.84
N PHE A 351 6.01 1.10 23.89
CA PHE A 351 5.30 0.59 25.05
C PHE A 351 5.68 -0.88 25.34
N GLU A 352 5.74 -1.72 24.31
CA GLU A 352 6.18 -3.10 24.47
C GLU A 352 7.65 -3.22 24.90
N VAL A 353 8.53 -2.36 24.41
CA VAL A 353 9.93 -2.29 24.85
C VAL A 353 10.03 -1.94 26.33
N VAL A 354 9.32 -0.91 26.78
CA VAL A 354 9.34 -0.50 28.19
C VAL A 354 8.71 -1.56 29.09
N ASN A 355 7.60 -2.18 28.66
CA ASN A 355 6.96 -3.26 29.41
C ASN A 355 7.85 -4.51 29.50
N GLY A 356 8.50 -4.87 28.40
CA GLY A 356 9.48 -5.96 28.38
C GLY A 356 10.70 -5.67 29.27
N ALA A 357 11.19 -4.43 29.25
CA ALA A 357 12.25 -3.98 30.15
C ALA A 357 11.81 -4.03 31.63
N LEU A 358 10.58 -3.61 31.95
CA LEU A 358 10.01 -3.75 33.29
C LEU A 358 10.01 -5.21 33.75
N GLN A 359 9.56 -6.13 32.89
CA GLN A 359 9.55 -7.56 33.20
C GLN A 359 10.95 -8.10 33.54
N MET A 360 12.00 -7.60 32.90
CA MET A 360 13.40 -8.00 33.19
C MET A 360 13.88 -7.60 34.58
N PHE A 361 13.27 -6.60 35.22
CA PHE A 361 13.53 -6.24 36.62
C PHE A 361 12.73 -7.12 37.61
N GLY A 362 11.78 -7.92 37.15
CA GLY A 362 10.89 -8.71 38.00
C GLY A 362 10.15 -7.84 39.02
N GLY A 363 10.08 -8.28 40.27
CA GLY A 363 9.39 -7.54 41.34
C GLY A 363 9.90 -6.11 41.56
N TYR A 364 11.20 -5.85 41.32
CA TYR A 364 11.77 -4.50 41.45
C TYR A 364 11.21 -3.54 40.40
N GLY A 365 10.86 -4.03 39.21
CA GLY A 365 10.32 -3.23 38.12
C GLY A 365 8.96 -2.63 38.46
N PHE A 366 8.24 -3.21 39.43
CA PHE A 366 6.94 -2.74 39.89
C PHE A 366 7.02 -1.74 41.05
N LEU A 367 8.20 -1.55 41.64
CA LEU A 367 8.41 -0.61 42.75
C LEU A 367 8.69 0.79 42.22
N LYS A 368 8.12 1.81 42.87
CA LYS A 368 8.36 3.23 42.50
C LYS A 368 9.80 3.69 42.71
N ASP A 369 10.60 2.94 43.48
CA ASP A 369 12.04 3.20 43.66
C ASP A 369 12.84 2.96 42.37
N TYR A 370 12.30 2.20 41.42
CA TYR A 370 12.90 2.00 40.11
C TYR A 370 12.20 2.87 39.07
N PRO A 371 12.96 3.57 38.20
CA PRO A 371 12.39 4.52 37.23
C PRO A 371 11.57 3.83 36.13
N ILE A 372 11.77 2.52 35.91
CA ILE A 372 11.18 1.77 34.79
C ILE A 372 9.64 1.80 34.79
N GLN A 373 9.00 1.70 35.96
CA GLN A 373 7.54 1.79 36.05
C GLN A 373 7.01 3.18 35.67
N GLN A 374 7.80 4.24 35.86
CA GLN A 374 7.36 5.58 35.49
C GLN A 374 7.38 5.74 33.99
N TYR A 375 8.44 5.26 33.30
CA TYR A 375 8.45 5.22 31.84
C TYR A 375 7.24 4.47 31.29
N LEU A 376 6.88 3.32 31.88
CA LEU A 376 5.71 2.53 31.47
C LEU A 376 4.41 3.35 31.60
N ARG A 377 4.18 3.94 32.78
CA ARG A 377 2.98 4.74 33.05
C ARG A 377 2.89 5.95 32.14
N ASP A 378 4.02 6.64 31.94
CA ASP A 378 4.09 7.87 31.17
C ASP A 378 3.89 7.63 29.67
N ILE A 379 4.44 6.56 29.08
CA ILE A 379 4.24 6.34 27.63
C ILE A 379 2.94 5.61 27.28
N ARG A 380 2.25 5.00 28.26
CA ARG A 380 0.94 4.38 27.99
C ARG A 380 -0.05 5.38 27.38
N VAL A 381 -0.02 6.62 27.85
CA VAL A 381 -0.93 7.66 27.36
C VAL A 381 -0.55 8.15 25.95
N HIS A 382 0.66 7.87 25.45
CA HIS A 382 1.06 8.24 24.09
C HIS A 382 0.27 7.49 23.03
N GLN A 383 -0.25 6.29 23.33
CA GLN A 383 -1.16 5.56 22.43
C GLN A 383 -2.55 6.22 22.33
N ILE A 384 -2.87 7.16 23.23
CA ILE A 384 -4.19 7.80 23.37
C ILE A 384 -4.17 9.24 22.82
N LEU A 385 -3.11 9.99 23.13
CA LEU A 385 -2.98 11.42 22.78
C LEU A 385 -2.47 11.66 21.35
N GLU A 386 -2.57 12.90 20.88
CA GLU A 386 -2.23 13.33 19.51
C GLU A 386 -3.02 12.54 18.43
N GLY A 387 -4.24 12.13 18.81
CA GLY A 387 -5.08 11.16 18.13
C GLY A 387 -4.75 9.74 18.59
N THR A 388 -5.76 8.97 19.02
CA THR A 388 -5.55 7.59 19.49
C THR A 388 -4.95 6.73 18.37
N ASN A 389 -4.34 5.60 18.72
CA ASN A 389 -3.83 4.67 17.71
C ASN A 389 -4.95 4.12 16.81
N GLU A 390 -6.19 4.07 17.28
CA GLU A 390 -7.38 3.78 16.46
C GLU A 390 -7.64 4.89 15.44
N MET A 391 -7.50 6.17 15.84
CA MET A 391 -7.59 7.29 14.92
C MET A 391 -6.41 7.32 13.93
N MET A 392 -5.21 6.91 14.35
CA MET A 392 -4.09 6.78 13.41
C MET A 392 -4.38 5.72 12.36
N ARG A 393 -4.92 4.55 12.77
CA ARG A 393 -5.36 3.51 11.84
C ARG A 393 -6.41 4.05 10.87
N LEU A 394 -7.39 4.81 11.35
CA LEU A 394 -8.42 5.44 10.51
C LEU A 394 -7.81 6.43 9.50
N LEU A 395 -6.86 7.27 9.93
CA LEU A 395 -6.20 8.24 9.04
C LEU A 395 -5.37 7.54 7.99
N ILE A 396 -4.57 6.54 8.39
CA ILE A 396 -3.74 5.74 7.49
C ILE A 396 -4.63 4.97 6.51
N SER A 397 -5.68 4.30 6.99
CA SER A 397 -6.57 3.54 6.12
C SER A 397 -7.30 4.45 5.14
N ARG A 398 -7.76 5.64 5.58
CA ARG A 398 -8.38 6.61 4.67
C ARG A 398 -7.38 7.08 3.61
N ASP A 399 -6.17 7.42 4.01
CA ASP A 399 -5.13 7.84 3.07
C ASP A 399 -4.86 6.74 2.02
N LEU A 400 -4.68 5.49 2.46
CA LEU A 400 -4.44 4.34 1.57
C LEU A 400 -5.64 4.00 0.67
N LEU A 401 -6.87 4.23 1.11
CA LEU A 401 -8.10 3.90 0.37
C LEU A 401 -8.62 5.04 -0.51
N THR A 402 -8.14 6.28 -0.31
CA THR A 402 -8.60 7.46 -1.07
C THR A 402 -7.57 7.98 -2.04
N LYS A 403 -6.30 7.63 -1.86
CA LYS A 403 -5.25 7.92 -2.83
C LYS A 403 -5.06 6.71 -3.73
N ASP A 404 -4.88 6.98 -5.02
CA ASP A 404 -4.45 5.96 -5.96
C ASP A 404 -3.14 5.33 -5.44
N ILE A 405 -3.09 4.00 -5.41
CA ILE A 405 -1.84 3.30 -5.16
C ILE A 405 -0.86 3.77 -6.23
N PHE A 406 0.38 4.11 -5.84
CA PHE A 406 1.38 4.63 -6.79
C PHE A 406 1.59 3.72 -8.02
N TRP A 407 1.25 2.44 -7.88
CA TRP A 407 1.28 1.41 -8.93
C TRP A 407 -0.08 1.13 -9.59
N SER A 408 -1.19 1.72 -9.13
CA SER A 408 -2.53 1.70 -9.76
C SER A 408 -2.69 2.84 -10.77
N SER A 409 -2.01 3.98 -10.57
CA SER A 409 -1.96 5.04 -11.57
C SER A 409 -1.10 4.61 -12.76
N ASN A 410 -1.73 4.62 -13.94
CA ASN A 410 -1.10 5.13 -15.14
C ASN A 410 -0.38 6.45 -14.80
N SER A 411 0.93 6.41 -14.50
CA SER A 411 1.71 7.65 -14.34
C SER A 411 2.03 8.26 -15.71
N LYS A 412 1.00 8.87 -16.29
CA LYS A 412 1.11 10.18 -16.93
C LYS A 412 1.52 11.16 -15.83
N SER A 413 2.81 11.45 -15.77
CA SER A 413 3.39 12.68 -15.22
C SER A 413 4.80 12.77 -15.84
N VAL A 414 4.97 13.35 -17.02
CA VAL A 414 5.06 14.80 -17.23
C VAL A 414 5.86 15.46 -16.12
N LEU A 415 7.19 15.39 -16.24
CA LEU A 415 8.06 16.44 -15.71
C LEU A 415 8.10 17.53 -16.77
N THR A 416 7.12 18.43 -16.75
CA THR A 416 7.30 19.77 -17.34
C THR A 416 7.75 20.69 -16.24
N MET A 417 8.97 21.18 -16.38
CA MET A 417 9.40 22.40 -15.74
C MET A 417 8.63 23.58 -16.35
N ASP A 418 8.34 24.54 -15.47
CA ASP A 418 8.19 25.99 -15.70
C ASP A 418 6.80 26.65 -15.68
N SER A 419 6.79 27.72 -14.86
CA SER A 419 6.09 29.01 -14.90
C SER A 419 4.58 29.09 -14.66
N ASP A 420 4.25 29.84 -13.61
CA ASP A 420 3.15 30.80 -13.44
C ASP A 420 1.91 30.60 -14.34
N ASP A 421 0.78 30.20 -13.76
CA ASP A 421 -0.52 30.88 -13.91
C ASP A 421 -1.65 30.17 -13.13
N GLU A 422 -2.71 30.93 -12.88
CA GLU A 422 -3.72 30.82 -11.82
C GLU A 422 -4.60 29.55 -11.82
N ILE A 423 -4.92 29.06 -10.60
CA ILE A 423 -5.75 27.88 -10.35
C ILE A 423 -7.24 28.26 -10.40
N HIS A 424 -7.94 27.74 -11.41
CA HIS A 424 -9.38 27.49 -11.35
C HIS A 424 -9.63 26.07 -10.80
N MET A 425 -10.21 25.97 -9.61
CA MET A 425 -10.80 24.72 -9.09
C MET A 425 -12.19 24.53 -9.71
N ASP A 426 -12.36 23.47 -10.49
CA ASP A 426 -13.67 22.83 -10.66
C ASP A 426 -13.63 21.44 -9.99
N SER A 427 -14.68 21.18 -9.22
CA SER A 427 -14.85 19.97 -8.41
C SER A 427 -15.74 19.00 -9.17
N GLY A 428 -15.17 17.89 -9.63
CA GLY A 428 -15.89 16.73 -10.14
C GLY A 428 -15.33 15.46 -9.50
N SER A 429 -16.12 14.83 -8.64
CA SER A 429 -15.87 13.51 -8.08
C SER A 429 -16.22 12.44 -9.12
N GLU A 430 -15.24 11.64 -9.54
CA GLU A 430 -15.48 10.38 -10.23
C GLU A 430 -14.81 9.27 -9.43
N HIS A 431 -15.64 8.36 -8.91
CA HIS A 431 -15.23 7.15 -8.23
C HIS A 431 -14.69 6.16 -9.27
N GLU A 432 -13.46 5.67 -9.11
CA GLU A 432 -12.96 4.49 -9.85
C GLU A 432 -12.60 3.38 -8.87
N ASP A 433 -13.19 2.21 -9.09
CA ASP A 433 -13.27 1.07 -8.18
C ASP A 433 -12.07 0.10 -8.28
N GLU A 434 -11.58 -0.44 -7.16
CA GLU A 434 -10.50 -1.46 -7.11
C GLU A 434 -10.96 -2.91 -7.38
N ASP A 435 -10.10 -3.71 -8.02
CA ASP A 435 -10.29 -5.16 -8.27
C ASP A 435 -10.08 -6.02 -6.99
N GLN A 436 -11.06 -6.86 -6.65
CA GLN A 436 -11.06 -7.72 -5.47
C GLN A 436 -10.69 -9.16 -5.83
N PHE A 437 -9.84 -9.83 -5.04
CA PHE A 437 -9.48 -11.23 -5.26
C PHE A 437 -10.11 -12.13 -4.20
N PHE A 438 -10.67 -13.25 -4.65
CA PHE A 438 -11.31 -14.25 -3.79
C PHE A 438 -10.70 -15.63 -3.99
N THR A 439 -10.55 -16.37 -2.90
CA THR A 439 -10.30 -17.81 -2.91
C THR A 439 -11.59 -18.58 -3.22
N SER A 440 -11.47 -19.85 -3.59
CA SER A 440 -12.65 -20.71 -3.81
C SER A 440 -13.57 -20.76 -2.58
N THR A 441 -13.01 -20.77 -1.37
CA THR A 441 -13.78 -20.81 -0.12
C THR A 441 -14.51 -19.49 0.14
N GLU A 442 -13.87 -18.35 -0.08
CA GLU A 442 -14.49 -17.03 0.10
C GLU A 442 -15.62 -16.80 -0.93
N LEU A 443 -15.50 -17.33 -2.15
CA LEU A 443 -16.59 -17.32 -3.13
C LEU A 443 -17.74 -18.24 -2.73
N GLU A 444 -17.48 -19.40 -2.12
CA GLU A 444 -18.53 -20.26 -1.55
C GLU A 444 -19.31 -19.53 -0.45
N GLU A 445 -18.61 -18.79 0.41
CA GLU A 445 -19.22 -17.98 1.48
C GLU A 445 -20.09 -16.86 0.90
N GLN A 446 -19.58 -16.08 -0.07
CA GLN A 446 -20.38 -15.02 -0.71
C GLN A 446 -21.59 -15.56 -1.46
N MET A 447 -21.44 -16.70 -2.14
CA MET A 447 -22.54 -17.36 -2.82
C MET A 447 -23.62 -17.79 -1.81
N THR A 448 -23.20 -18.33 -0.67
CA THR A 448 -24.10 -18.76 0.42
C THR A 448 -24.80 -17.58 1.07
N GLU A 449 -24.11 -16.47 1.30
CA GLU A 449 -24.67 -15.22 1.83
C GLU A 449 -25.73 -14.64 0.88
N ALA A 450 -25.42 -14.55 -0.42
CA ALA A 450 -26.39 -14.08 -1.41
C ALA A 450 -27.64 -14.98 -1.51
N ILE A 451 -27.49 -16.29 -1.32
CA ILE A 451 -28.62 -17.23 -1.22
C ILE A 451 -29.43 -16.97 0.05
N SER A 452 -28.77 -16.75 1.20
CA SER A 452 -29.41 -16.48 2.49
C SER A 452 -30.24 -15.19 2.45
N ASP A 453 -29.71 -14.12 1.87
CA ASP A 453 -30.41 -12.84 1.71
C ASP A 453 -31.74 -12.99 0.95
N VAL A 454 -31.73 -13.80 -0.12
CA VAL A 454 -32.93 -14.07 -0.92
C VAL A 454 -33.86 -15.04 -0.20
N GLN A 455 -33.31 -16.00 0.54
CA GLN A 455 -34.09 -16.94 1.35
C GLN A 455 -34.93 -16.22 2.41
N ASP A 456 -34.37 -15.21 3.08
CA ASP A 456 -35.09 -14.42 4.10
C ASP A 456 -36.31 -13.69 3.52
N VAL A 457 -36.28 -13.33 2.23
CA VAL A 457 -37.38 -12.64 1.55
C VAL A 457 -38.38 -13.63 0.92
N LEU A 458 -37.88 -14.63 0.19
CA LEU A 458 -38.72 -15.56 -0.58
C LEU A 458 -39.28 -16.73 0.26
N GLN A 459 -38.71 -16.99 1.44
CA GLN A 459 -39.07 -18.12 2.32
C GLN A 459 -39.03 -19.49 1.60
N ALA A 460 -38.10 -19.67 0.65
CA ALA A 460 -37.92 -20.91 -0.11
C ALA A 460 -36.69 -21.72 0.36
N SER A 461 -36.51 -22.95 -0.15
CA SER A 461 -35.31 -23.74 0.14
C SER A 461 -34.05 -23.07 -0.44
N PRO A 462 -32.87 -23.18 0.21
CA PRO A 462 -31.61 -22.67 -0.32
C PRO A 462 -31.32 -23.14 -1.75
N GLY A 463 -31.61 -24.41 -2.05
CA GLY A 463 -31.49 -24.97 -3.41
C GLY A 463 -32.39 -24.27 -4.44
N THR A 464 -33.63 -23.96 -4.09
CA THR A 464 -34.55 -23.21 -4.97
C THR A 464 -34.09 -21.76 -5.15
N CYS A 465 -33.64 -21.09 -4.08
CA CYS A 465 -33.11 -19.73 -4.14
C CYS A 465 -31.87 -19.62 -5.06
N ARG A 466 -30.97 -20.60 -5.02
CA ARG A 466 -29.81 -20.67 -5.93
C ARG A 466 -30.22 -20.78 -7.40
N LEU A 467 -31.16 -21.68 -7.71
CA LEU A 467 -31.64 -21.89 -9.09
C LEU A 467 -32.35 -20.65 -9.63
N LEU A 468 -33.12 -19.97 -8.78
CA LEU A 468 -33.75 -18.69 -9.13
C LEU A 468 -32.69 -17.61 -9.39
N LEU A 469 -31.70 -17.46 -8.51
CA LEU A 469 -30.59 -16.51 -8.71
C LEU A 469 -29.83 -16.79 -10.02
N LEU A 470 -29.56 -18.06 -10.32
CA LEU A 470 -28.87 -18.46 -11.55
C LEU A 470 -29.66 -18.07 -12.81
N LYS A 471 -30.99 -18.26 -12.82
CA LYS A 471 -31.87 -17.84 -13.93
C LYS A 471 -31.79 -16.35 -14.22
N TYR A 472 -31.57 -15.52 -13.19
CA TYR A 472 -31.43 -14.07 -13.31
C TYR A 472 -29.96 -13.61 -13.26
N LYS A 473 -29.00 -14.48 -13.62
CA LYS A 473 -27.56 -14.17 -13.67
C LYS A 473 -27.01 -13.56 -12.38
N TRP A 474 -27.51 -14.01 -11.23
CA TRP A 474 -27.16 -13.53 -9.90
C TRP A 474 -27.44 -12.04 -9.68
N ASN A 475 -28.34 -11.43 -10.45
CA ASN A 475 -28.85 -10.08 -10.19
C ASN A 475 -30.03 -10.16 -9.21
N ARG A 476 -29.75 -9.78 -7.95
CA ARG A 476 -30.72 -9.79 -6.85
C ARG A 476 -31.91 -8.85 -7.11
N ASP A 477 -31.63 -7.63 -7.56
CA ASP A 477 -32.67 -6.60 -7.68
C ASP A 477 -33.67 -6.97 -8.77
N THR A 478 -33.20 -7.47 -9.92
CA THR A 478 -34.09 -7.95 -10.99
C THR A 478 -34.94 -9.15 -10.56
N LEU A 479 -34.41 -10.03 -9.71
CA LEU A 479 -35.17 -11.15 -9.14
C LEU A 479 -36.27 -10.67 -8.19
N LEU A 480 -35.93 -9.74 -7.28
CA LEU A 480 -36.87 -9.23 -6.28
C LEU A 480 -37.96 -8.35 -6.90
N GLU A 481 -37.63 -7.48 -7.86
CA GLU A 481 -38.61 -6.68 -8.60
C GLU A 481 -39.68 -7.58 -9.23
N ARG A 482 -39.27 -8.65 -9.89
CA ARG A 482 -40.18 -9.59 -10.55
C ARG A 482 -41.01 -10.41 -9.55
N PHE A 483 -40.47 -10.71 -8.38
CA PHE A 483 -41.21 -11.35 -7.30
C PHE A 483 -42.32 -10.45 -6.73
N TYR A 484 -42.04 -9.16 -6.55
CA TYR A 484 -43.05 -8.20 -6.10
C TYR A 484 -44.13 -7.91 -7.16
N GLU A 485 -43.81 -8.04 -8.45
CA GLU A 485 -44.78 -7.90 -9.55
C GLU A 485 -45.71 -9.12 -9.69
N ASP A 486 -45.20 -10.34 -9.55
CA ASP A 486 -45.98 -11.57 -9.70
C ASP A 486 -45.53 -12.65 -8.69
N THR A 487 -46.14 -12.61 -7.50
CA THR A 487 -45.91 -13.60 -6.44
C THR A 487 -46.38 -15.02 -6.81
N SER A 488 -47.25 -15.17 -7.81
CA SER A 488 -47.77 -16.48 -8.22
C SER A 488 -46.80 -17.27 -9.10
N ALA A 489 -45.89 -16.58 -9.79
CA ALA A 489 -44.84 -17.18 -10.62
C ALA A 489 -43.72 -17.88 -9.81
N PHE A 490 -43.66 -17.63 -8.50
CA PHE A 490 -42.61 -18.14 -7.59
C PHE A 490 -43.16 -19.14 -6.54
N ALA A 491 -44.36 -19.69 -6.74
CA ALA A 491 -44.95 -20.65 -5.83
C ALA A 491 -44.03 -21.87 -5.64
N ALA A 492 -43.65 -22.14 -4.38
CA ALA A 492 -42.77 -23.24 -4.02
C ALA A 492 -43.40 -24.58 -4.43
N PRO A 493 -42.63 -25.50 -5.05
CA PRO A 493 -43.11 -26.85 -5.31
C PRO A 493 -43.46 -27.55 -3.98
N SER A 494 -44.56 -28.30 -3.99
CA SER A 494 -45.07 -29.02 -2.82
C SER A 494 -44.01 -29.89 -2.15
N ALA A 495 -44.03 -29.93 -0.81
CA ALA A 495 -43.10 -30.69 0.01
C ALA A 495 -42.93 -32.16 -0.46
N PRO A 496 -41.70 -32.71 -0.40
CA PRO A 496 -41.43 -34.09 -0.81
C PRO A 496 -42.23 -35.07 0.04
N LYS A 497 -43.00 -35.95 -0.61
CA LYS A 497 -43.72 -37.04 0.04
C LYS A 497 -42.73 -38.12 0.55
N PRO A 498 -43.06 -38.83 1.65
CA PRO A 498 -42.18 -39.80 2.30
C PRO A 498 -41.80 -40.97 1.39
N VAL A 499 -40.68 -41.61 1.73
CA VAL A 499 -40.10 -42.79 1.06
C VAL A 499 -41.12 -43.94 1.06
N GLU A 500 -41.37 -44.52 -0.10
CA GLU A 500 -42.26 -45.69 -0.26
C GLU A 500 -41.48 -46.87 -0.85
N GLN A 501 -41.86 -48.10 -0.45
CA GLN A 501 -41.31 -49.33 -1.03
C GLN A 501 -42.00 -49.63 -2.36
N GLY A 502 -41.21 -49.87 -3.40
CA GLY A 502 -41.71 -50.18 -4.74
C GLY A 502 -40.64 -50.79 -5.64
N GLU A 503 -41.04 -51.14 -6.87
CA GLU A 503 -40.13 -51.61 -7.92
C GLU A 503 -39.54 -50.42 -8.68
N CYS A 504 -38.22 -50.39 -8.85
CA CYS A 504 -37.53 -49.30 -9.54
C CYS A 504 -37.69 -49.41 -11.06
N ASP A 505 -38.19 -48.37 -11.72
CA ASP A 505 -38.40 -48.36 -13.18
C ASP A 505 -37.09 -48.45 -14.03
N ILE A 506 -35.92 -48.32 -13.39
CA ILE A 506 -34.61 -48.31 -14.08
C ILE A 506 -33.88 -49.65 -13.93
N CYS A 507 -33.78 -50.17 -12.70
CA CYS A 507 -33.07 -51.43 -12.43
C CYS A 507 -34.00 -52.61 -12.16
N CYS A 508 -35.32 -52.38 -12.08
CA CYS A 508 -36.36 -53.36 -11.77
C CYS A 508 -36.20 -54.06 -10.41
N ASP A 509 -35.43 -53.48 -9.48
CA ASP A 509 -35.28 -54.02 -8.12
C ASP A 509 -36.35 -53.45 -7.18
N VAL A 510 -36.87 -54.29 -6.28
CA VAL A 510 -37.81 -53.90 -5.23
C VAL A 510 -37.04 -53.32 -4.05
N THR A 511 -37.04 -51.99 -3.94
CA THR A 511 -36.26 -51.26 -2.94
C THR A 511 -37.00 -49.99 -2.49
N GLU A 512 -36.39 -49.24 -1.57
CA GLU A 512 -36.88 -47.93 -1.19
C GLU A 512 -36.69 -46.94 -2.35
N LEU A 513 -37.80 -46.40 -2.84
CA LEU A 513 -37.81 -45.47 -3.96
C LEU A 513 -37.84 -44.03 -3.45
N SER A 514 -37.07 -43.19 -4.12
CA SER A 514 -36.96 -41.78 -3.82
C SER A 514 -37.07 -40.96 -5.10
N GLY A 515 -37.74 -39.81 -5.01
CA GLY A 515 -38.08 -38.99 -6.17
C GLY A 515 -38.09 -37.50 -5.85
N LEU A 516 -38.29 -36.71 -6.90
CA LEU A 516 -38.44 -35.26 -6.87
C LEU A 516 -39.93 -34.87 -6.81
N SER A 517 -40.22 -33.58 -6.78
CA SER A 517 -41.58 -33.02 -6.86
C SER A 517 -42.34 -33.41 -8.14
N CYS A 518 -41.64 -33.87 -9.18
CA CYS A 518 -42.22 -34.35 -10.44
C CYS A 518 -42.75 -35.79 -10.41
N GLU A 519 -42.83 -36.41 -9.22
CA GLU A 519 -43.35 -37.77 -8.98
C GLU A 519 -42.56 -38.94 -9.61
N HIS A 520 -41.54 -38.67 -10.42
CA HIS A 520 -40.59 -39.68 -10.91
C HIS A 520 -39.70 -40.20 -9.78
N ARG A 521 -39.63 -41.52 -9.62
CA ARG A 521 -38.91 -42.18 -8.52
C ARG A 521 -37.95 -43.25 -9.03
N ALA A 522 -36.82 -43.39 -8.36
CA ALA A 522 -35.85 -44.45 -8.61
C ALA A 522 -35.14 -44.88 -7.32
N CYS A 523 -34.48 -46.03 -7.37
CA CYS A 523 -33.68 -46.53 -6.26
C CYS A 523 -32.43 -45.66 -6.05
N ARG A 524 -31.85 -45.73 -4.84
CA ARG A 524 -30.69 -44.93 -4.44
C ARG A 524 -29.47 -45.16 -5.35
N GLU A 525 -29.24 -46.40 -5.79
CA GLU A 525 -28.10 -46.77 -6.63
C GLU A 525 -28.22 -46.19 -8.05
N CYS A 526 -29.43 -46.17 -8.64
CA CYS A 526 -29.67 -45.54 -9.93
C CYS A 526 -29.48 -44.02 -9.88
N TRP A 527 -29.93 -43.36 -8.80
CA TRP A 527 -29.64 -41.93 -8.59
C TRP A 527 -28.15 -41.67 -8.48
N LYS A 528 -27.41 -42.49 -7.71
CA LYS A 528 -25.96 -42.35 -7.54
C LYS A 528 -25.20 -42.51 -8.86
N ALA A 529 -25.54 -43.51 -9.67
CA ALA A 529 -24.93 -43.74 -10.98
C ALA A 529 -25.18 -42.57 -11.94
N TYR A 530 -26.43 -42.11 -12.03
CA TYR A 530 -26.82 -40.96 -12.86
C TYR A 530 -26.11 -39.68 -12.46
N LEU A 531 -26.08 -39.35 -11.16
CA LEU A 531 -25.41 -38.16 -10.64
C LEU A 531 -23.91 -38.21 -10.91
N THR A 532 -23.28 -39.37 -10.73
CA THR A 532 -21.83 -39.53 -10.97
C THR A 532 -21.49 -39.27 -12.44
N GLU A 533 -22.28 -39.80 -13.38
CA GLU A 533 -22.07 -39.56 -14.81
C GLU A 533 -22.24 -38.07 -15.18
N LYS A 534 -23.26 -37.41 -14.63
CA LYS A 534 -23.53 -35.99 -14.89
C LYS A 534 -22.48 -35.06 -14.28
N ILE A 535 -21.99 -35.35 -13.08
CA ILE A 535 -20.93 -34.60 -12.42
C ILE A 535 -19.61 -34.75 -13.20
N VAL A 536 -19.26 -35.96 -13.63
CA VAL A 536 -18.06 -36.19 -14.46
C VAL A 536 -18.20 -35.52 -15.84
N GLY A 537 -19.41 -35.45 -16.37
CA GLY A 537 -19.75 -34.71 -17.60
C GLY A 537 -19.68 -33.19 -17.47
N GLY A 538 -19.40 -32.64 -16.28
CA GLY A 538 -19.22 -31.19 -16.07
C GLY A 538 -20.51 -30.38 -16.00
N VAL A 539 -21.65 -31.02 -15.71
CA VAL A 539 -22.96 -30.35 -15.65
C VAL A 539 -23.26 -29.91 -14.22
N SER A 540 -23.49 -28.60 -14.01
CA SER A 540 -23.87 -28.02 -12.71
C SER A 540 -25.38 -28.15 -12.41
N GLU A 541 -26.22 -28.06 -13.44
CA GLU A 541 -27.68 -28.15 -13.36
C GLU A 541 -28.16 -29.56 -13.71
N ILE A 542 -28.43 -30.38 -12.69
CA ILE A 542 -28.84 -31.77 -12.90
C ILE A 542 -30.37 -31.86 -12.93
N GLN A 543 -30.91 -32.25 -14.08
CA GLN A 543 -32.34 -32.49 -14.27
C GLN A 543 -32.76 -33.89 -13.78
N CYS A 544 -34.08 -34.10 -13.66
CA CYS A 544 -34.63 -35.42 -13.41
C CYS A 544 -34.21 -36.42 -14.50
N MET A 545 -33.97 -37.67 -14.09
CA MET A 545 -33.62 -38.79 -14.98
C MET A 545 -34.74 -39.20 -15.96
N ALA A 546 -35.98 -38.78 -15.73
CA ALA A 546 -37.11 -39.12 -16.60
C ALA A 546 -37.06 -38.34 -17.93
N THR A 547 -37.38 -39.02 -19.02
CA THR A 547 -37.35 -38.45 -20.37
C THR A 547 -38.38 -37.33 -20.54
N GLY A 548 -37.90 -36.12 -20.88
CA GLY A 548 -38.75 -34.94 -21.10
C GLY A 548 -39.14 -34.18 -19.82
N CYS A 549 -38.57 -34.53 -18.66
CA CYS A 549 -38.79 -33.81 -17.42
C CYS A 549 -37.74 -32.70 -17.24
N GLU A 550 -38.19 -31.44 -17.19
CA GLU A 550 -37.32 -30.26 -17.02
C GLU A 550 -37.07 -29.89 -15.53
N GLN A 551 -37.56 -30.71 -14.59
CA GLN A 551 -37.40 -30.44 -13.16
C GLN A 551 -35.93 -30.57 -12.76
N VAL A 552 -35.35 -29.48 -12.26
CA VAL A 552 -33.97 -29.45 -11.73
C VAL A 552 -33.97 -29.95 -10.28
N MET A 553 -32.96 -30.74 -9.96
CA MET A 553 -32.73 -31.31 -8.64
C MET A 553 -32.06 -30.29 -7.70
N GLU A 554 -32.56 -30.18 -6.47
CA GLU A 554 -31.96 -29.32 -5.44
C GLU A 554 -30.64 -29.90 -4.92
N ASP A 555 -29.68 -29.02 -4.60
CA ASP A 555 -28.33 -29.41 -4.19
C ASP A 555 -28.31 -30.30 -2.95
N GLU A 556 -29.17 -30.00 -1.97
CA GLU A 556 -29.34 -30.79 -0.74
C GLU A 556 -29.67 -32.24 -1.06
N LYS A 557 -30.47 -32.45 -2.10
CA LYS A 557 -30.86 -33.77 -2.57
C LYS A 557 -29.72 -34.44 -3.32
N VAL A 558 -28.96 -33.72 -4.16
CA VAL A 558 -27.74 -34.25 -4.81
C VAL A 558 -26.73 -34.73 -3.77
N MET A 559 -26.50 -33.92 -2.73
CA MET A 559 -25.57 -34.23 -1.64
C MET A 559 -26.02 -35.43 -0.79
N SER A 560 -27.32 -35.76 -0.76
CA SER A 560 -27.83 -36.95 -0.05
C SER A 560 -27.51 -38.29 -0.75
N TYR A 561 -27.28 -38.28 -2.07
CA TYR A 561 -26.98 -39.47 -2.88
C TYR A 561 -25.49 -39.65 -3.16
N VAL A 562 -24.72 -38.57 -3.21
CA VAL A 562 -23.29 -38.61 -3.51
C VAL A 562 -22.47 -38.61 -2.22
N GLU A 563 -22.08 -39.80 -1.78
CA GLU A 563 -21.28 -39.99 -0.54
C GLU A 563 -19.76 -39.89 -0.77
N ASP A 564 -19.27 -39.98 -2.01
CA ASP A 564 -17.83 -39.93 -2.32
C ASP A 564 -17.27 -38.50 -2.16
N PRO A 565 -16.32 -38.25 -1.24
CA PRO A 565 -15.74 -36.91 -1.01
C PRO A 565 -15.14 -36.27 -2.26
N LYS A 566 -14.61 -37.06 -3.20
CA LYS A 566 -14.03 -36.54 -4.44
C LYS A 566 -15.11 -36.00 -5.37
N MET A 567 -16.22 -36.72 -5.49
CA MET A 567 -17.35 -36.31 -6.32
C MET A 567 -18.08 -35.10 -5.74
N VAL A 568 -18.20 -35.04 -4.41
CA VAL A 568 -18.73 -33.87 -3.70
C VAL A 568 -17.88 -32.63 -3.98
N THR A 569 -16.56 -32.75 -3.91
CA THR A 569 -15.64 -31.62 -4.19
C THR A 569 -15.72 -31.19 -5.66
N MET A 570 -15.81 -32.15 -6.59
CA MET A 570 -15.97 -31.88 -8.02
C MET A 570 -17.30 -31.17 -8.31
N TYR A 571 -18.40 -31.63 -7.72
CA TYR A 571 -19.71 -31.00 -7.89
C TYR A 571 -19.75 -29.57 -7.32
N LYS A 572 -19.22 -29.35 -6.10
CA LYS A 572 -19.09 -28.00 -5.52
C LYS A 572 -18.31 -27.05 -6.43
N LYS A 573 -17.21 -27.54 -7.01
CA LYS A 573 -16.42 -26.76 -7.96
C LYS A 573 -17.23 -26.41 -9.22
N LEU A 574 -18.01 -27.34 -9.77
CA LEU A 574 -18.87 -27.07 -10.93
C LEU A 574 -19.97 -26.03 -10.63
N VAL A 575 -20.53 -26.06 -9.41
CA VAL A 575 -21.51 -25.06 -8.96
C VAL A 575 -20.87 -23.68 -8.85
N LEU A 576 -19.67 -23.59 -8.25
CA LEU A 576 -18.90 -22.34 -8.20
C LEU A 576 -18.48 -21.84 -9.58
N ASP A 577 -18.05 -22.74 -10.47
CA ASP A 577 -17.65 -22.39 -11.83
C ASP A 577 -18.85 -21.80 -12.60
N SER A 578 -20.04 -22.34 -12.38
CA SER A 578 -21.30 -21.79 -12.91
C SER A 578 -21.63 -20.40 -12.33
N TYR A 579 -21.39 -20.18 -11.03
CA TYR A 579 -21.54 -18.87 -10.38
C TYR A 579 -20.61 -17.82 -10.99
N VAL A 580 -19.33 -18.15 -11.14
CA VAL A 580 -18.32 -17.26 -11.72
C VAL A 580 -18.61 -16.97 -13.20
N GLN A 581 -18.99 -17.99 -13.99
CA GLN A 581 -19.32 -17.79 -15.41
C GLN A 581 -20.59 -16.96 -15.64
N ALA A 582 -21.57 -17.07 -14.74
CA ALA A 582 -22.80 -16.30 -14.83
C ALA A 582 -22.61 -14.82 -14.46
N ASN A 583 -21.57 -14.50 -13.67
CA ASN A 583 -21.28 -13.15 -13.22
C ASN A 583 -20.26 -12.46 -14.15
N GLN A 584 -20.68 -11.38 -14.81
CA GLN A 584 -19.80 -10.63 -15.72
C GLN A 584 -18.63 -9.93 -15.01
N PHE A 585 -18.76 -9.71 -13.71
CA PHE A 585 -17.78 -9.00 -12.90
C PHE A 585 -16.74 -9.93 -12.27
N ILE A 586 -16.88 -11.25 -12.36
CA ILE A 586 -15.97 -12.22 -11.71
C ILE A 586 -15.34 -13.14 -12.75
N LYS A 587 -14.02 -13.37 -12.65
CA LYS A 587 -13.31 -14.35 -13.50
C LYS A 587 -12.25 -15.15 -12.75
N TRP A 588 -12.05 -16.39 -13.19
CA TRP A 588 -10.98 -17.24 -12.68
C TRP A 588 -9.59 -16.80 -13.17
N CYS A 589 -8.61 -16.89 -12.28
CA CYS A 589 -7.22 -16.76 -12.64
C CYS A 589 -6.75 -17.96 -13.52
N PRO A 590 -6.10 -17.73 -14.67
CA PRO A 590 -5.58 -18.79 -15.54
C PRO A 590 -4.30 -19.46 -14.99
N GLY A 591 -3.78 -19.01 -13.84
CA GLY A 591 -2.59 -19.57 -13.23
C GLY A 591 -2.75 -21.05 -12.87
N VAL A 592 -1.74 -21.85 -13.17
CA VAL A 592 -1.73 -23.30 -12.91
C VAL A 592 -1.97 -23.56 -11.42
N ASN A 593 -3.05 -24.28 -11.10
CA ASN A 593 -3.46 -24.61 -9.72
C ASN A 593 -3.67 -23.39 -8.79
N CYS A 594 -3.97 -22.21 -9.33
CA CYS A 594 -4.19 -21.01 -8.52
C CYS A 594 -5.49 -21.07 -7.70
N GLY A 595 -6.60 -21.42 -8.34
CA GLY A 595 -7.92 -21.54 -7.69
C GLY A 595 -8.50 -20.24 -7.12
N ARG A 596 -7.98 -19.07 -7.55
CA ARG A 596 -8.51 -17.74 -7.16
C ARG A 596 -9.32 -17.11 -8.28
N ALA A 597 -10.36 -16.37 -7.93
CA ALA A 597 -11.10 -15.51 -8.85
C ALA A 597 -10.82 -14.03 -8.55
N VAL A 598 -11.01 -13.18 -9.55
CA VAL A 598 -10.95 -11.72 -9.44
C VAL A 598 -12.35 -11.16 -9.74
N LYS A 599 -12.79 -10.19 -8.94
CA LYS A 599 -14.02 -9.42 -9.11
C LYS A 599 -13.65 -7.97 -9.39
N ILE A 600 -14.24 -7.38 -10.42
CA ILE A 600 -14.00 -5.99 -10.81
C ILE A 600 -15.32 -5.23 -10.79
N SER A 601 -15.30 -3.91 -10.62
CA SER A 601 -16.54 -3.11 -10.65
C SER A 601 -16.80 -2.46 -12.01
N ASN A 602 -15.75 -2.20 -12.79
CA ASN A 602 -15.84 -1.68 -14.16
C ASN A 602 -15.34 -2.73 -15.17
N LEU A 603 -16.02 -2.87 -16.32
CA LEU A 603 -15.74 -3.92 -17.32
C LEU A 603 -14.61 -3.57 -18.30
N ASP A 604 -13.77 -2.57 -17.97
CA ASP A 604 -12.74 -2.09 -18.87
C ASP A 604 -11.61 -3.13 -19.06
N PRO A 605 -11.15 -3.39 -20.30
CA PRO A 605 -10.08 -4.35 -20.56
C PRO A 605 -8.74 -3.85 -20.01
N HIS A 606 -8.33 -4.37 -18.87
CA HIS A 606 -7.03 -4.07 -18.26
C HIS A 606 -6.33 -5.34 -17.75
N PRO A 607 -5.01 -5.31 -17.55
CA PRO A 607 -4.25 -6.46 -17.08
C PRO A 607 -4.39 -6.66 -15.57
N ILE A 608 -4.81 -7.86 -15.18
CA ILE A 608 -4.90 -8.31 -13.79
C ILE A 608 -3.62 -9.04 -13.40
N LEU A 609 -3.02 -8.64 -12.28
CA LEU A 609 -1.95 -9.39 -11.61
C LEU A 609 -2.55 -10.20 -10.46
N CYS A 610 -2.70 -11.51 -10.66
CA CYS A 610 -3.12 -12.38 -9.57
C CYS A 610 -1.98 -12.56 -8.54
N PRO A 611 -2.27 -12.67 -7.24
CA PRO A 611 -1.27 -12.97 -6.21
C PRO A 611 -0.44 -14.25 -6.43
N CYS A 612 -0.90 -15.17 -7.28
CA CYS A 612 -0.10 -16.35 -7.68
C CYS A 612 1.04 -16.03 -8.67
N GLY A 613 1.14 -14.77 -9.14
CA GLY A 613 2.10 -14.31 -10.12
C GLY A 613 1.64 -14.39 -11.58
N ALA A 614 0.43 -14.89 -11.84
CA ALA A 614 -0.14 -14.89 -13.20
C ALA A 614 -0.64 -13.50 -13.58
N ARG A 615 -0.30 -13.06 -14.80
CA ARG A 615 -0.73 -11.77 -15.38
C ARG A 615 -1.56 -12.01 -16.63
N PHE A 616 -2.82 -11.60 -16.61
CA PHE A 616 -3.76 -11.87 -17.70
C PHE A 616 -4.71 -10.70 -17.90
N CYS A 617 -5.26 -10.54 -19.10
CA CYS A 617 -6.29 -9.54 -19.35
C CYS A 617 -7.63 -10.03 -18.78
N PHE A 618 -8.34 -9.18 -18.01
CA PHE A 618 -9.64 -9.56 -17.47
C PHE A 618 -10.63 -9.90 -18.59
N ASP A 619 -10.71 -9.10 -19.64
CA ASP A 619 -11.69 -9.27 -20.72
C ASP A 619 -11.49 -10.59 -21.50
N CYS A 620 -10.29 -10.86 -22.02
CA CYS A 620 -10.08 -12.05 -22.86
C CYS A 620 -9.53 -13.28 -22.12
N GLY A 621 -9.03 -13.12 -20.89
CA GLY A 621 -8.46 -14.21 -20.07
C GLY A 621 -7.08 -14.72 -20.52
N THR A 622 -6.48 -14.16 -21.57
CA THR A 622 -5.14 -14.53 -22.03
C THR A 622 -4.06 -13.73 -21.32
N ASP A 623 -2.79 -14.10 -21.51
CA ASP A 623 -1.65 -13.33 -21.02
C ASP A 623 -1.75 -11.84 -21.40
N CYS A 624 -1.24 -10.96 -20.53
CA CYS A 624 -1.23 -9.52 -20.78
C CYS A 624 -0.61 -9.21 -22.15
N HIS A 625 -1.36 -8.51 -22.98
CA HIS A 625 -1.08 -8.33 -24.41
C HIS A 625 -0.99 -6.86 -24.84
N GLU A 626 -0.59 -5.98 -23.93
CA GLU A 626 -0.33 -4.58 -24.27
C GLU A 626 0.86 -4.47 -25.25
N PRO A 627 0.77 -3.69 -26.35
CA PRO A 627 -0.23 -2.66 -26.68
C PRO A 627 -1.44 -3.11 -27.53
N VAL A 628 -1.56 -4.39 -27.89
CA VAL A 628 -2.68 -4.84 -28.73
C VAL A 628 -3.97 -4.98 -27.91
N ASN A 629 -5.12 -4.57 -28.47
CA ASN A 629 -6.41 -4.78 -27.81
C ASN A 629 -6.93 -6.23 -27.97
N CYS A 630 -7.89 -6.63 -27.14
CA CYS A 630 -8.47 -7.98 -27.14
C CYS A 630 -9.00 -8.42 -28.51
N ARG A 631 -9.63 -7.49 -29.24
CA ARG A 631 -10.25 -7.74 -30.56
C ARG A 631 -9.20 -8.18 -31.58
N LEU A 632 -8.14 -7.39 -31.71
CA LEU A 632 -7.05 -7.63 -32.67
C LEU A 632 -6.27 -8.89 -32.30
N LEU A 633 -6.01 -9.12 -31.00
CA LEU A 633 -5.35 -10.35 -30.56
C LEU A 633 -6.17 -11.59 -30.91
N LYS A 634 -7.48 -11.58 -30.65
CA LYS A 634 -8.35 -12.72 -30.97
C LYS A 634 -8.39 -13.02 -32.46
N ALA A 635 -8.41 -11.99 -33.30
CA ALA A 635 -8.29 -12.14 -34.76
C ALA A 635 -6.95 -12.76 -35.17
N TRP A 636 -5.85 -12.33 -34.55
CA TRP A 636 -4.51 -12.85 -34.81
C TRP A 636 -4.37 -14.32 -34.41
N LEU A 637 -4.83 -14.70 -33.21
CA LEU A 637 -4.76 -16.07 -32.71
C LEU A 637 -5.59 -17.03 -33.57
N ARG A 638 -6.81 -16.64 -33.95
CA ARG A 638 -7.65 -17.42 -34.87
C ARG A 638 -6.95 -17.68 -36.20
N ARG A 639 -6.31 -16.65 -36.77
CA ARG A 639 -5.53 -16.80 -38.01
C ARG A 639 -4.33 -17.72 -37.84
N CYS A 640 -3.66 -17.68 -36.68
CA CYS A 640 -2.57 -18.59 -36.36
C CYS A 640 -3.03 -20.05 -36.27
N GLU A 641 -4.23 -20.30 -35.74
CA GLU A 641 -4.84 -21.64 -35.68
C GLU A 641 -5.24 -22.15 -37.07
N ASP A 642 -5.90 -21.31 -37.86
CA ASP A 642 -6.37 -21.66 -39.21
C ASP A 642 -5.20 -21.97 -40.17
N ASP A 643 -4.08 -21.26 -40.05
CA ASP A 643 -2.90 -21.46 -40.91
C ASP A 643 -1.89 -22.51 -40.37
N SER A 644 -2.17 -23.12 -39.21
CA SER A 644 -1.22 -23.95 -38.44
C SER A 644 -0.60 -25.13 -39.20
N GLU A 645 -1.31 -25.72 -40.16
CA GLU A 645 -0.79 -26.82 -40.99
C GLU A 645 0.33 -26.39 -41.94
N THR A 646 0.36 -25.12 -42.36
CA THR A 646 1.37 -24.60 -43.30
C THR A 646 2.69 -24.23 -42.59
N PHE A 647 2.65 -23.98 -41.27
CA PHE A 647 3.76 -23.40 -40.51
C PHE A 647 4.73 -24.39 -39.88
N ASN A 648 4.34 -25.65 -39.68
CA ASN A 648 5.24 -26.67 -39.11
C ASN A 648 6.54 -26.82 -39.92
N TRP A 649 6.51 -26.48 -41.21
CA TRP A 649 7.66 -26.55 -42.12
C TRP A 649 8.72 -25.43 -41.94
N ILE A 650 8.37 -24.28 -41.34
CA ILE A 650 9.27 -23.10 -41.21
C ILE A 650 9.99 -23.05 -39.86
N SER A 651 9.59 -23.88 -38.89
CA SER A 651 9.96 -23.74 -37.48
C SER A 651 11.23 -24.49 -37.04
N SER A 652 12.19 -24.72 -37.95
CA SER A 652 13.49 -25.30 -37.59
C SER A 652 14.22 -24.42 -36.56
N ASN A 653 14.53 -24.96 -35.38
CA ASN A 653 15.34 -24.26 -34.37
C ASN A 653 16.81 -24.07 -34.80
N THR A 654 17.13 -24.49 -36.02
CA THR A 654 18.46 -24.46 -36.64
C THR A 654 18.47 -23.58 -37.89
N LYS A 655 19.51 -22.75 -38.03
CA LYS A 655 19.80 -21.93 -39.23
C LYS A 655 21.29 -21.93 -39.51
N ASP A 656 21.68 -21.70 -40.76
CA ASP A 656 23.09 -21.65 -41.15
C ASP A 656 23.70 -20.25 -40.98
N CYS A 657 24.96 -20.19 -40.56
CA CYS A 657 25.69 -18.92 -40.50
C CYS A 657 25.80 -18.29 -41.90
N PRO A 658 25.46 -17.00 -42.07
CA PRO A 658 25.46 -16.34 -43.39
C PRO A 658 26.86 -16.20 -44.00
N LYS A 659 27.93 -16.35 -43.20
CA LYS A 659 29.33 -16.21 -43.64
C LYS A 659 30.04 -17.54 -43.91
N CYS A 660 29.78 -18.56 -43.10
CA CYS A 660 30.52 -19.84 -43.15
C CYS A 660 29.64 -21.08 -43.32
N PHE A 661 28.32 -20.90 -43.44
CA PHE A 661 27.31 -21.94 -43.67
C PHE A 661 27.36 -23.11 -42.67
N THR A 662 27.86 -22.86 -41.46
CA THR A 662 27.82 -23.84 -40.38
C THR A 662 26.44 -23.79 -39.72
N PRO A 663 25.77 -24.93 -39.50
CA PRO A 663 24.46 -24.97 -38.85
C PRO A 663 24.59 -24.54 -37.39
N ILE A 664 23.69 -23.66 -36.94
CA ILE A 664 23.62 -23.11 -35.58
C ILE A 664 22.22 -23.39 -35.03
N GLU A 665 22.14 -23.90 -33.80
CA GLU A 665 20.89 -24.04 -33.05
C GLU A 665 20.71 -22.89 -32.06
N LYS A 666 19.51 -22.32 -31.97
CA LYS A 666 19.20 -21.25 -31.01
C LYS A 666 19.00 -21.83 -29.61
N ASN A 667 19.95 -21.60 -28.72
CA ASN A 667 19.95 -22.11 -27.33
C ASN A 667 19.69 -21.03 -26.26
N GLY A 668 19.67 -19.74 -26.64
CA GLY A 668 19.38 -18.58 -25.79
C GLY A 668 18.25 -17.71 -26.32
N GLY A 669 17.73 -16.82 -25.48
CA GLY A 669 16.68 -15.87 -25.84
C GLY A 669 17.20 -14.73 -26.74
N CYS A 670 18.50 -14.43 -26.66
CA CYS A 670 19.12 -13.35 -27.43
C CYS A 670 19.15 -13.65 -28.94
N ASN A 671 18.76 -12.65 -29.75
CA ASN A 671 18.80 -12.69 -31.21
C ASN A 671 20.16 -12.28 -31.79
N ARG A 672 21.09 -11.77 -30.95
CA ARG A 672 22.50 -11.53 -31.32
C ARG A 672 23.28 -12.84 -31.23
N ILE A 673 23.58 -13.43 -32.37
CA ILE A 673 24.30 -14.70 -32.46
C ILE A 673 25.75 -14.45 -32.86
N ARG A 674 26.69 -15.06 -32.11
CA ARG A 674 28.11 -15.12 -32.45
C ARG A 674 28.46 -16.53 -32.94
N CYS A 675 28.90 -16.66 -34.19
CA CYS A 675 29.26 -17.96 -34.75
C CYS A 675 30.50 -18.54 -34.06
N CYS A 676 30.44 -19.78 -33.55
CA CYS A 676 31.57 -20.44 -32.88
C CYS A 676 32.76 -20.73 -33.81
N LYS A 677 32.54 -20.83 -35.13
CA LYS A 677 33.60 -21.19 -36.10
C LYS A 677 34.34 -19.98 -36.68
N CYS A 678 33.62 -18.89 -36.99
CA CYS A 678 34.20 -17.72 -37.65
C CYS A 678 34.07 -16.41 -36.86
N SER A 679 33.52 -16.47 -35.65
CA SER A 679 33.28 -15.34 -34.73
C SER A 679 32.43 -14.20 -35.31
N TYR A 680 31.78 -14.42 -36.46
CA TYR A 680 30.89 -13.44 -37.08
C TYR A 680 29.63 -13.24 -36.23
N GLN A 681 29.24 -11.98 -36.02
CA GLN A 681 28.06 -11.60 -35.27
C GLN A 681 26.95 -11.17 -36.21
N PHE A 682 25.77 -11.76 -36.07
CA PHE A 682 24.64 -11.48 -36.94
C PHE A 682 23.32 -11.61 -36.18
N CYS A 683 22.25 -11.04 -36.73
CA CYS A 683 20.91 -11.15 -36.17
C CYS A 683 20.23 -12.44 -36.62
N TRP A 684 19.67 -13.20 -35.67
CA TRP A 684 18.92 -14.43 -35.94
C TRP A 684 17.67 -14.23 -36.79
N GLN A 685 17.08 -13.03 -36.77
CA GLN A 685 15.84 -12.72 -37.48
C GLN A 685 16.11 -12.36 -38.94
N CYS A 686 16.95 -11.37 -39.20
CA CYS A 686 17.19 -10.86 -40.56
C CYS A 686 18.43 -11.45 -41.26
N MET A 687 19.26 -12.21 -40.54
CA MET A 687 20.52 -12.80 -41.04
C MET A 687 21.57 -11.78 -41.52
N ARG A 688 21.40 -10.49 -41.18
CA ARG A 688 22.35 -9.41 -41.49
C ARG A 688 23.35 -9.18 -40.36
N ASP A 689 24.38 -8.41 -40.68
CA ASP A 689 25.41 -7.99 -39.73
C ASP A 689 24.80 -7.29 -38.50
N TRP A 690 25.31 -7.61 -37.31
CA TRP A 690 24.83 -7.00 -36.08
C TRP A 690 25.24 -5.53 -35.95
N ASP A 691 26.42 -5.14 -36.46
CA ASP A 691 26.95 -3.79 -36.28
C ASP A 691 26.12 -2.73 -37.01
N VAL A 692 25.43 -3.12 -38.09
CA VAL A 692 24.52 -2.25 -38.85
C VAL A 692 23.06 -2.38 -38.44
N HIS A 693 22.76 -3.25 -37.46
CA HIS A 693 21.39 -3.59 -37.07
C HIS A 693 20.65 -2.45 -36.36
N GLY A 694 21.37 -1.48 -35.78
CA GLY A 694 20.76 -0.27 -35.20
C GLY A 694 20.41 0.83 -36.20
N TYR A 695 21.00 0.80 -37.40
CA TYR A 695 20.79 1.80 -38.45
C TYR A 695 19.93 1.29 -39.61
N SER A 696 19.72 -0.04 -39.71
CA SER A 696 18.94 -0.67 -40.76
C SER A 696 17.65 -1.27 -40.20
N ALA A 697 16.52 -0.96 -40.82
CA ALA A 697 15.22 -1.34 -40.29
C ALA A 697 14.99 -2.86 -40.40
N CYS A 698 15.26 -3.58 -39.32
CA CYS A 698 14.96 -5.01 -39.20
C CYS A 698 13.48 -5.25 -38.88
N ASN A 699 12.84 -4.33 -38.17
CA ASN A 699 11.47 -4.49 -37.66
C ASN A 699 10.39 -3.98 -38.63
N SER A 700 10.71 -3.13 -39.60
CA SER A 700 9.73 -2.59 -40.56
C SER A 700 9.64 -3.41 -41.85
N TYR A 701 8.43 -3.50 -42.40
CA TYR A 701 8.16 -4.15 -43.68
C TYR A 701 8.02 -3.11 -44.79
N GLU A 702 8.85 -3.15 -45.82
CA GLU A 702 8.72 -2.28 -46.99
C GLU A 702 7.61 -2.78 -47.93
N GLU A 703 6.59 -1.95 -48.16
CA GLU A 703 5.48 -2.31 -49.04
C GLU A 703 5.91 -2.16 -50.51
N LYS A 704 5.77 -3.24 -51.30
CA LYS A 704 6.02 -3.24 -52.74
C LYS A 704 4.85 -2.58 -53.48
N SER A 705 5.11 -1.69 -54.44
CA SER A 705 4.08 -1.03 -55.24
C SER A 705 3.25 -2.03 -56.06
N THR A 706 1.93 -1.85 -56.04
CA THR A 706 0.92 -2.84 -56.49
C THR A 706 1.00 -3.22 -57.98
N VAL A 707 0.95 -4.52 -58.30
CA VAL A 707 0.68 -5.05 -59.65
C VAL A 707 -0.25 -6.27 -59.60
N SER A 708 -1.46 -6.21 -60.18
CA SER A 708 -2.41 -7.34 -60.42
C SER A 708 -2.97 -8.14 -59.22
N GLY A 709 -4.12 -8.80 -59.42
CA GLY A 709 -4.92 -9.45 -58.35
C GLY A 709 -4.32 -10.71 -57.70
N ARG A 710 -3.60 -11.57 -58.44
CA ARG A 710 -2.94 -12.78 -57.86
C ARG A 710 -1.74 -12.43 -56.98
N GLU A 711 -1.04 -11.37 -57.33
CA GLU A 711 0.12 -10.88 -56.60
C GLU A 711 -0.26 -10.22 -55.26
N LYS A 712 -1.47 -9.63 -55.16
CA LYS A 712 -1.98 -9.08 -53.89
C LYS A 712 -2.08 -10.13 -52.78
N THR A 713 -2.60 -11.32 -53.06
CA THR A 713 -2.69 -12.42 -52.09
C THR A 713 -1.31 -12.88 -51.64
N ARG A 714 -0.35 -12.96 -52.58
CA ARG A 714 1.05 -13.31 -52.29
C ARG A 714 1.74 -12.26 -51.42
N ILE A 715 1.58 -10.97 -51.73
CA ILE A 715 2.13 -9.87 -50.95
C ILE A 715 1.52 -9.84 -49.53
N SER A 716 0.21 -10.07 -49.39
CA SER A 716 -0.45 -10.17 -48.07
C SER A 716 0.09 -11.35 -47.25
N LEU A 717 0.33 -12.51 -47.88
CA LEU A 717 0.96 -13.66 -47.23
C LEU A 717 2.42 -13.37 -46.84
N GLU A 718 3.23 -12.78 -47.72
CA GLU A 718 4.61 -12.37 -47.42
C GLU A 718 4.67 -11.40 -46.23
N ARG A 719 3.73 -10.44 -46.17
CA ARG A 719 3.58 -9.51 -45.04
C ARG A 719 3.19 -10.25 -43.76
N TYR A 720 2.19 -11.12 -43.80
CA TYR A 720 1.80 -11.91 -42.63
C TYR A 720 2.96 -12.75 -42.09
N LEU A 721 3.69 -13.44 -42.97
CA LEU A 721 4.88 -14.22 -42.61
C LEU A 721 5.97 -13.36 -41.95
N PHE A 722 6.15 -12.11 -42.41
CA PHE A 722 7.10 -11.19 -41.80
C PHE A 722 6.78 -10.90 -40.33
N TYR A 723 5.53 -10.55 -40.02
CA TYR A 723 5.09 -10.24 -38.65
C TYR A 723 4.98 -11.51 -37.79
N TYR A 724 4.45 -12.60 -38.35
CA TYR A 724 4.34 -13.89 -37.67
C TYR A 724 5.70 -14.43 -37.23
N ASN A 725 6.70 -14.39 -38.13
CA ASN A 725 8.04 -14.88 -37.79
C ASN A 725 8.66 -14.09 -36.62
N ARG A 726 8.34 -12.80 -36.46
CA ARG A 726 8.84 -11.97 -35.35
C ARG A 726 8.07 -12.23 -34.07
N TYR A 727 6.74 -12.21 -34.13
CA TYR A 727 5.85 -12.62 -33.03
C TYR A 727 6.28 -13.98 -32.45
N HIS A 728 6.42 -14.98 -33.32
CA HIS A 728 6.76 -16.34 -32.93
C HIS A 728 8.21 -16.46 -32.42
N ASN A 729 9.16 -15.72 -33.00
CA ASN A 729 10.54 -15.71 -32.52
C ASN A 729 10.66 -15.09 -31.11
N HIS A 730 9.99 -13.96 -30.83
CA HIS A 730 9.97 -13.38 -29.49
C HIS A 730 9.26 -14.30 -28.48
N LEU A 731 8.18 -14.98 -28.88
CA LEU A 731 7.51 -15.98 -28.06
C LEU A 731 8.42 -17.19 -27.74
N LYS A 732 9.19 -17.68 -28.73
CA LYS A 732 10.22 -18.72 -28.51
C LYS A 732 11.34 -18.22 -27.59
N SER A 733 11.85 -17.01 -27.80
CA SER A 733 12.87 -16.39 -26.95
C SER A 733 12.39 -16.25 -25.50
N LEU A 734 11.14 -15.85 -25.27
CA LEU A 734 10.55 -15.74 -23.93
C LEU A 734 10.52 -17.10 -23.20
N LYS A 735 10.26 -18.20 -23.92
CA LYS A 735 10.36 -19.56 -23.37
C LYS A 735 11.80 -19.94 -23.01
N LEU A 736 12.79 -19.52 -23.81
CA LEU A 736 14.20 -19.79 -23.54
C LEU A 736 14.75 -18.98 -22.35
N GLU A 737 14.19 -17.80 -22.07
CA GLU A 737 14.57 -16.97 -20.90
C GLU A 737 14.26 -17.61 -19.54
N MET A 738 13.39 -18.63 -19.50
CA MET A 738 13.23 -19.44 -18.28
C MET A 738 14.53 -20.15 -17.89
N LYS A 739 15.36 -20.55 -18.87
CA LYS A 739 16.70 -21.12 -18.60
C LYS A 739 17.65 -20.05 -18.07
N LEU A 740 17.56 -18.83 -18.60
CA LEU A 740 18.35 -17.70 -18.12
C LEU A 740 18.03 -17.38 -16.65
N LYS A 741 16.76 -17.44 -16.25
CA LYS A 741 16.34 -17.28 -14.84
C LYS A 741 17.06 -18.26 -13.91
N ALA A 742 17.18 -19.53 -14.31
CA ALA A 742 17.90 -20.54 -13.53
C ALA A 742 19.42 -20.28 -13.50
N MET A 743 20.02 -19.88 -14.63
CA MET A 743 21.44 -19.53 -14.71
C MET A 743 21.78 -18.34 -13.80
N VAL A 744 20.96 -17.29 -13.85
CA VAL A 744 21.12 -16.10 -13.00
C VAL A 744 20.95 -16.43 -11.52
N ALA A 745 19.99 -17.28 -11.16
CA ALA A 745 19.84 -17.74 -9.78
C ALA A 745 21.10 -18.46 -9.26
N ASN A 746 21.72 -19.33 -10.08
CA ASN A 746 22.99 -19.97 -9.73
C ASN A 746 24.13 -18.95 -9.58
N LYS A 747 24.20 -17.93 -10.46
CA LYS A 747 25.20 -16.86 -10.35
C LYS A 747 25.01 -16.03 -9.10
N MET A 748 23.77 -15.72 -8.73
CA MET A 748 23.44 -15.03 -7.48
C MET A 748 23.93 -15.81 -6.26
N LEU A 749 23.77 -17.14 -6.25
CA LEU A 749 24.31 -18.00 -5.17
C LEU A 749 25.85 -17.96 -5.12
N GLN A 750 26.53 -18.07 -6.27
CA GLN A 750 27.98 -17.96 -6.33
C GLN A 750 28.49 -16.60 -5.82
N MET A 751 27.78 -15.51 -6.11
CA MET A 751 28.11 -14.17 -5.61
C MET A 751 27.88 -14.04 -4.11
N GLN A 752 26.87 -14.72 -3.57
CA GLN A 752 26.65 -14.80 -2.12
C GLN A 752 27.77 -15.58 -1.41
N ASP A 753 28.24 -16.68 -1.99
CA ASP A 753 29.38 -17.45 -1.47
C ASP A 753 30.69 -16.64 -1.47
N LEU A 754 30.83 -15.69 -2.40
CA LEU A 754 31.97 -14.76 -2.47
C LEU A 754 31.83 -13.55 -1.51
N GLY A 755 30.79 -13.50 -0.67
CA GLY A 755 30.63 -12.52 0.40
C GLY A 755 29.67 -11.36 0.10
N GLN A 756 28.91 -11.38 -1.00
CA GLN A 756 27.84 -10.40 -1.25
C GLN A 756 26.56 -10.74 -0.49
N GLY A 757 25.88 -9.74 0.06
CA GLY A 757 24.61 -9.94 0.77
C GLY A 757 23.47 -10.37 -0.17
N TRP A 758 22.44 -11.04 0.35
CA TRP A 758 21.26 -11.44 -0.42
C TRP A 758 20.57 -10.26 -1.13
N VAL A 759 20.56 -9.08 -0.50
CA VAL A 759 20.02 -7.83 -1.06
C VAL A 759 20.87 -7.32 -2.23
N GLU A 760 22.19 -7.50 -2.15
CA GLU A 760 23.14 -6.96 -3.13
C GLU A 760 23.08 -7.68 -4.47
N VAL A 761 22.58 -8.92 -4.51
CA VAL A 761 22.46 -9.72 -5.73
C VAL A 761 21.07 -9.66 -6.38
N GLN A 762 20.06 -9.06 -5.72
CA GLN A 762 18.68 -9.01 -6.23
C GLN A 762 18.54 -8.27 -7.57
N TYR A 763 19.47 -7.36 -7.90
CA TYR A 763 19.43 -6.62 -9.17
C TYR A 763 19.47 -7.55 -10.39
N LEU A 764 20.14 -8.71 -10.29
CA LEU A 764 20.19 -9.70 -11.37
C LEU A 764 18.83 -10.38 -11.59
N HIS A 765 18.13 -10.73 -10.51
CA HIS A 765 16.77 -11.25 -10.61
C HIS A 765 15.82 -10.21 -11.23
N LYS A 766 15.91 -8.96 -10.78
CA LYS A 766 15.12 -7.86 -11.35
C LYS A 766 15.43 -7.66 -12.84
N ALA A 767 16.68 -7.78 -13.26
CA ALA A 767 17.07 -7.66 -14.67
C ALA A 767 16.40 -8.71 -15.57
N VAL A 768 16.32 -9.96 -15.10
CA VAL A 768 15.63 -11.03 -15.84
C VAL A 768 14.13 -10.79 -15.94
N GLU A 769 13.48 -10.31 -14.87
CA GLU A 769 12.05 -9.99 -14.90
C GLU A 769 11.75 -8.82 -15.85
N VAL A 770 12.56 -7.75 -15.83
CA VAL A 770 12.47 -6.63 -16.78
C VAL A 770 12.60 -7.11 -18.22
N LEU A 771 13.58 -7.97 -18.48
CA LEU A 771 13.82 -8.53 -19.80
C LEU A 771 12.59 -9.30 -20.30
N ARG A 772 12.00 -10.15 -19.45
CA ARG A 772 10.80 -10.94 -19.77
C ARG A 772 9.60 -10.05 -20.08
N GLU A 773 9.34 -9.03 -19.27
CA GLU A 773 8.22 -8.09 -19.49
C GLU A 773 8.37 -7.32 -20.82
N CYS A 774 9.58 -6.85 -21.12
CA CYS A 774 9.84 -6.12 -22.36
C CYS A 774 9.74 -7.04 -23.58
N ARG A 775 10.18 -8.29 -23.46
CA ARG A 775 10.04 -9.27 -24.54
C ARG A 775 8.59 -9.67 -24.78
N GLN A 776 7.80 -9.85 -23.72
CA GLN A 776 6.35 -10.06 -23.83
C GLN A 776 5.68 -8.89 -24.55
N THR A 777 6.01 -7.65 -24.18
CA THR A 777 5.50 -6.46 -24.85
C THR A 777 5.88 -6.46 -26.34
N LEU A 778 7.15 -6.71 -26.67
CA LEU A 778 7.64 -6.81 -28.07
C LEU A 778 6.92 -7.89 -28.89
N THR A 779 6.54 -9.01 -28.29
CA THR A 779 5.73 -10.02 -28.98
C THR A 779 4.43 -9.39 -29.51
N TYR A 780 3.76 -8.60 -28.69
CA TYR A 780 2.46 -8.00 -29.02
C TYR A 780 2.56 -6.71 -29.84
N THR A 781 3.69 -5.98 -29.80
CA THR A 781 3.91 -4.84 -30.69
C THR A 781 3.86 -5.26 -32.17
N TYR A 782 4.32 -6.47 -32.51
CA TYR A 782 4.24 -6.99 -33.88
C TYR A 782 2.83 -7.35 -34.32
N VAL A 783 1.96 -7.78 -33.39
CA VAL A 783 0.54 -8.01 -33.68
C VAL A 783 -0.16 -6.67 -33.93
N PHE A 784 0.11 -5.67 -33.09
CA PHE A 784 -0.36 -4.31 -33.27
C PHE A 784 0.06 -3.72 -34.62
N ALA A 785 1.36 -3.81 -34.95
CA ALA A 785 1.95 -3.31 -36.20
C ALA A 785 1.39 -4.00 -37.46
N PHE A 786 1.03 -5.28 -37.38
CA PHE A 786 0.45 -6.00 -38.51
C PHE A 786 -0.88 -5.38 -38.95
N TYR A 787 -1.75 -4.99 -38.02
CA TYR A 787 -3.03 -4.38 -38.35
C TYR A 787 -2.93 -2.88 -38.65
N LEU A 788 -1.81 -2.25 -38.32
CA LEU A 788 -1.64 -0.81 -38.46
C LEU A 788 -1.49 -0.38 -39.93
N GLN A 789 -2.20 0.68 -40.32
CA GLN A 789 -2.00 1.35 -41.60
C GLN A 789 -0.75 2.23 -41.53
N LYS A 790 -0.01 2.32 -42.64
CA LYS A 790 1.19 3.15 -42.70
C LYS A 790 0.83 4.64 -42.75
N ASP A 791 1.32 5.39 -41.78
CA ASP A 791 1.24 6.84 -41.69
C ASP A 791 2.49 7.41 -40.95
N ASN A 792 2.46 8.69 -40.59
CA ASN A 792 3.57 9.30 -39.84
C ASN A 792 3.71 8.73 -38.42
N ASN A 793 2.59 8.37 -37.80
CA ASN A 793 2.56 7.86 -36.42
C ASN A 793 3.06 6.41 -36.36
N SER A 794 2.75 5.61 -37.38
CA SER A 794 3.23 4.24 -37.54
C SER A 794 4.75 4.21 -37.71
N GLN A 795 5.34 5.18 -38.43
CA GLN A 795 6.79 5.29 -38.57
C GLN A 795 7.47 5.65 -37.24
N LEU A 796 6.86 6.53 -36.45
CA LEU A 796 7.33 6.86 -35.11
C LEU A 796 7.24 5.63 -34.17
N PHE A 797 6.13 4.90 -34.25
CA PHE A 797 5.95 3.63 -33.55
C PHE A 797 7.01 2.60 -33.94
N GLU A 798 7.26 2.39 -35.24
CA GLU A 798 8.30 1.47 -35.73
C GLU A 798 9.69 1.88 -35.23
N THR A 799 9.98 3.19 -35.14
CA THR A 799 11.25 3.68 -34.58
C THR A 799 11.38 3.34 -33.10
N ASN A 800 10.34 3.61 -32.30
CA ASN A 800 10.32 3.28 -30.89
C ASN A 800 10.37 1.76 -30.63
N GLN A 801 9.74 0.97 -31.51
CA GLN A 801 9.81 -0.49 -31.48
C GLN A 801 11.25 -0.98 -31.73
N ASN A 802 11.94 -0.41 -32.72
CA ASN A 802 13.34 -0.76 -32.99
C ASN A 802 14.26 -0.40 -31.81
N ASP A 803 14.07 0.77 -31.20
CA ASP A 803 14.82 1.20 -30.03
C ASP A 803 14.64 0.25 -28.84
N LEU A 804 13.41 -0.19 -28.60
CA LEU A 804 13.10 -1.18 -27.56
C LEU A 804 13.71 -2.55 -27.88
N GLU A 805 13.56 -3.03 -29.11
CA GLU A 805 14.12 -4.32 -29.54
C GLU A 805 15.64 -4.35 -29.37
N MET A 806 16.34 -3.30 -29.84
CA MET A 806 17.78 -3.16 -29.65
C MET A 806 18.17 -3.17 -28.17
N ALA A 807 17.45 -2.44 -27.32
CA ALA A 807 17.72 -2.40 -25.89
C ALA A 807 17.54 -3.78 -25.24
N VAL A 808 16.45 -4.49 -25.58
CA VAL A 808 16.14 -5.84 -25.08
C VAL A 808 17.21 -6.84 -25.50
N GLU A 809 17.66 -6.82 -26.75
CA GLU A 809 18.70 -7.73 -27.22
C GLU A 809 20.08 -7.41 -26.61
N GLN A 810 20.37 -6.14 -26.34
CA GLN A 810 21.58 -5.76 -25.61
C GLN A 810 21.57 -6.26 -24.14
N LEU A 811 20.43 -6.19 -23.46
CA LEU A 811 20.29 -6.70 -22.10
C LEU A 811 20.33 -8.23 -22.08
N SER A 812 19.60 -8.89 -22.96
CA SER A 812 19.59 -10.36 -23.10
C SER A 812 20.98 -10.90 -23.44
N GLY A 813 21.68 -10.30 -24.41
CA GLY A 813 23.05 -10.70 -24.76
C GLY A 813 24.03 -10.50 -23.60
N PHE A 814 23.90 -9.40 -22.85
CA PHE A 814 24.76 -9.16 -21.69
C PHE A 814 24.56 -10.23 -20.60
N LEU A 815 23.31 -10.57 -20.28
CA LEU A 815 22.98 -11.59 -19.27
C LEU A 815 23.35 -13.01 -19.71
N GLU A 816 23.30 -13.32 -21.01
CA GLU A 816 23.58 -14.66 -21.54
C GLU A 816 25.05 -14.92 -21.87
N GLN A 817 25.79 -13.90 -22.34
CA GLN A 817 27.13 -14.08 -22.93
C GLN A 817 28.23 -13.33 -22.20
N ASP A 818 27.93 -12.14 -21.66
CA ASP A 818 28.95 -11.23 -21.12
C ASP A 818 29.02 -11.25 -19.57
N LEU A 819 28.07 -11.91 -18.91
CA LEU A 819 27.91 -11.94 -17.45
C LEU A 819 29.14 -12.48 -16.68
N GLU A 820 29.89 -13.41 -17.29
CA GLU A 820 31.04 -14.07 -16.65
C GLU A 820 32.36 -13.29 -16.81
N ASN A 821 32.42 -12.32 -17.73
CA ASN A 821 33.67 -11.67 -18.14
C ASN A 821 33.92 -10.31 -17.44
N GLU A 822 33.05 -9.90 -16.53
CA GLU A 822 33.04 -8.56 -15.92
C GLU A 822 33.35 -8.61 -14.41
N ASP A 823 34.00 -7.58 -13.89
CA ASP A 823 34.25 -7.47 -12.45
C ASP A 823 32.96 -7.16 -11.67
N LEU A 824 32.88 -7.61 -10.41
CA LEU A 824 31.64 -7.54 -9.60
C LEU A 824 31.11 -6.10 -9.41
N VAL A 825 31.98 -5.09 -9.41
CA VAL A 825 31.61 -3.70 -9.17
C VAL A 825 31.03 -3.06 -10.43
N THR A 826 31.69 -3.25 -11.58
CA THR A 826 31.20 -2.74 -12.87
C THR A 826 29.99 -3.54 -13.37
N LEU A 827 29.89 -4.82 -13.03
CA LEU A 827 28.78 -5.69 -13.37
C LEU A 827 27.44 -5.12 -12.86
N LYS A 828 27.38 -4.71 -11.58
CA LYS A 828 26.16 -4.16 -10.98
C LYS A 828 25.69 -2.90 -11.72
N GLN A 829 26.61 -1.97 -11.96
CA GLN A 829 26.31 -0.72 -12.64
C GLN A 829 25.81 -0.96 -14.08
N LYS A 830 26.53 -1.78 -14.86
CA LYS A 830 26.19 -2.11 -16.25
C LYS A 830 24.82 -2.76 -16.38
N VAL A 831 24.49 -3.71 -15.49
CA VAL A 831 23.17 -4.36 -15.51
C VAL A 831 22.07 -3.35 -15.18
N MET A 832 22.25 -2.54 -14.13
CA MET A 832 21.23 -1.56 -13.72
C MET A 832 20.97 -0.51 -14.80
N ASP A 833 22.02 0.00 -15.46
CA ASP A 833 21.87 1.00 -16.52
C ASP A 833 21.14 0.42 -17.73
N LYS A 834 21.49 -0.81 -18.14
CA LYS A 834 20.78 -1.51 -19.23
C LYS A 834 19.32 -1.79 -18.87
N CYS A 835 19.04 -2.20 -17.64
CA CYS A 835 17.66 -2.43 -17.19
C CYS A 835 16.83 -1.14 -17.24
N ARG A 836 17.33 -0.05 -16.66
CA ARG A 836 16.64 1.25 -16.67
C ARG A 836 16.39 1.74 -18.08
N TYR A 837 17.35 1.58 -18.99
CA TYR A 837 17.19 1.97 -20.38
C TYR A 837 16.11 1.15 -21.10
N VAL A 838 16.11 -0.17 -20.89
CA VAL A 838 15.10 -1.08 -21.47
C VAL A 838 13.69 -0.76 -20.94
N GLU A 839 13.54 -0.57 -19.63
CA GLU A 839 12.26 -0.15 -19.01
C GLU A 839 11.78 1.19 -19.57
N HIS A 840 12.70 2.16 -19.73
CA HIS A 840 12.37 3.47 -20.29
C HIS A 840 11.87 3.37 -21.74
N ARG A 841 12.53 2.57 -22.59
CA ARG A 841 12.10 2.36 -23.99
C ARG A 841 10.76 1.65 -24.07
N ARG A 842 10.49 0.68 -23.19
CA ARG A 842 9.20 0.01 -23.12
C ARG A 842 8.09 0.99 -22.75
N LYS A 843 8.31 1.80 -21.71
CA LYS A 843 7.35 2.81 -21.27
C LYS A 843 7.02 3.78 -22.40
N ARG A 844 8.03 4.33 -23.07
CA ARG A 844 7.84 5.25 -24.21
C ARG A 844 6.99 4.66 -25.34
N LEU A 845 7.19 3.38 -25.66
CA LEU A 845 6.41 2.71 -26.69
C LEU A 845 4.95 2.52 -26.27
N ILE A 846 4.71 2.07 -25.04
CA ILE A 846 3.35 1.84 -24.52
C ILE A 846 2.59 3.17 -24.38
N ASP A 847 3.23 4.21 -23.84
CA ASP A 847 2.62 5.53 -23.68
C ASP A 847 2.20 6.09 -25.04
N GLN A 848 3.04 5.96 -26.07
CA GLN A 848 2.68 6.35 -27.44
C GLN A 848 1.47 5.57 -27.95
N CYS A 849 1.43 4.24 -27.76
CA CYS A 849 0.29 3.42 -28.16
C CYS A 849 -1.00 3.85 -27.46
N ARG A 850 -0.96 4.13 -26.15
CA ARG A 850 -2.13 4.58 -25.38
C ARG A 850 -2.61 5.95 -25.81
N GLU A 851 -1.71 6.93 -25.91
CA GLU A 851 -2.04 8.28 -26.39
C GLU A 851 -2.67 8.24 -27.78
N GLY A 852 -2.13 7.40 -28.67
CA GLY A 852 -2.71 7.24 -30.00
C GLY A 852 -4.06 6.51 -30.01
N THR A 853 -4.38 5.69 -29.00
CA THR A 853 -5.71 5.08 -28.86
C THR A 853 -6.70 6.07 -28.27
N GLU A 854 -6.31 6.85 -27.25
CA GLU A 854 -7.17 7.89 -26.65
C GLU A 854 -7.52 9.01 -27.64
N GLN A 855 -6.61 9.33 -28.56
CA GLN A 855 -6.79 10.37 -29.57
C GLN A 855 -7.31 9.83 -30.91
N ASP A 856 -7.70 8.55 -30.99
CA ASP A 856 -8.14 7.87 -32.23
C ASP A 856 -7.17 8.06 -33.42
N ILE A 857 -5.87 8.12 -33.14
CA ILE A 857 -4.80 8.32 -34.14
C ILE A 857 -4.55 7.04 -34.96
N TRP A 858 -4.72 5.87 -34.35
CA TRP A 858 -4.39 4.61 -35.00
C TRP A 858 -5.44 4.16 -36.00
N VAL A 859 -5.08 4.14 -37.28
CA VAL A 859 -5.93 3.58 -38.34
C VAL A 859 -5.56 2.13 -38.58
N PHE A 860 -6.51 1.21 -38.38
CA PHE A 860 -6.32 -0.22 -38.60
C PHE A 860 -6.89 -0.67 -39.95
N LYS A 861 -6.22 -1.63 -40.59
CA LYS A 861 -6.67 -2.26 -41.84
C LYS A 861 -7.81 -3.25 -41.55
N GLU A 862 -9.05 -2.76 -41.54
CA GLU A 862 -10.25 -3.57 -41.24
C GLU A 862 -10.46 -4.74 -42.22
N GLU A 863 -9.95 -4.66 -43.47
CA GLU A 863 -9.98 -5.78 -44.44
C GLU A 863 -9.26 -7.05 -43.92
N GLU A 864 -8.33 -6.90 -42.97
CA GLU A 864 -7.57 -8.00 -42.38
C GLU A 864 -8.17 -8.49 -41.04
N ILE A 865 -9.25 -7.86 -40.55
CA ILE A 865 -9.93 -8.20 -39.30
C ILE A 865 -11.25 -8.92 -39.62
N PRO A 866 -11.43 -10.21 -39.28
CA PRO A 866 -12.68 -10.90 -39.55
C PRO A 866 -13.82 -10.30 -38.71
N GLU A 867 -14.81 -9.66 -39.35
CA GLU A 867 -16.02 -9.19 -38.66
C GLU A 867 -16.79 -10.34 -38.00
N LYS A 868 -17.37 -10.07 -36.82
CA LYS A 868 -18.50 -10.85 -36.31
C LYS A 868 -19.61 -10.82 -37.37
N LYS A 869 -19.87 -11.93 -38.06
CA LYS A 869 -21.25 -12.18 -38.52
C LYS A 869 -22.13 -12.08 -37.28
N LYS A 870 -23.08 -11.14 -37.32
CA LYS A 870 -24.06 -10.81 -36.27
C LYS A 870 -24.66 -12.05 -35.63
#